data_AF-S8AEJ4-F1
#
_entry.id   AF-S8AEJ4-F1
#
_cell.length_a   1.000
_cell.length_b   1.000
_cell.length_c   1.000
_cell.angle_alpha   90.00
_cell.angle_beta   90.00
_cell.angle_gamma   90.00
#
_symmetry.space_group_name_H-M   'P 1'
#
loop_
_entity.id
_entity.type
_entity.pdbx_description
1 polymer ?
#
loop_
_entity_poly.entity_id
_entity_poly.type
_entity_poly.pdbx_seq_one_letter_code
_entity_poly.pdbx_strand_id
1 'polypeptide(L)'
;MYLQTPDAPATAAGAVSSGEPSKYALSHEHKPEQPHLSILNGSAAFPFGIPQDVTKITGSAYFTSQHLVQQVAYSLSDNLFSYSPESFDLDNAAKEWSTKGQANAYSRSTTITSLETRTGAASVLLGYVFSTDRDLSKRNIPQTVIASTATLLEMQNALEQLSMLYSVSSPFVAHVAAVDYSPFSYSLVSDYTSALQVAQDSGIALVASKSAHDAQHMALFSTLVSSVLPTVHIYDGVKAGRETAKVADVLDQAGIYQTYQSILAEQKSVGKKVDSETKVARILENLNTELGTSYHLFEYSGHIYPDAVLVVFGSVESSVAAQVAGRLAAAGEKVGVISVRVYRPFSEKHFLEALPKSVKRVAVLGQVIDQAAVDDPSIQSCLYGDVLAALTMSDDWTLPPPVVDVKYPREQGWAPSDFAWIFDQIVRRNTATTSATEAELLAESPHIAGFELFDPKDVGQYVFWDLDDSTGDEAPGSLTRLLTTDNARNITYSSMYDNASQAGITYSWIRSGGSTLEAHYDVTQADVVVVNDSKVLLSYDVASGVKNGGLLLIRSNVKDEDLESKLPAQLRRTLAIKKAKLFLLNVPQEAELPPEKDNLLLQLAFLRHSSEDDRIINISEKLANIGKGVEPQTVQEVAALVDTYVREIEVPQSWQDAEFETDILLPSSFDPNSFTINSAKTEKDPKYLLKKSIHSAIILSFREAFELQTALRPDLPVENFIVRVQENKRLTPLSYDRNIFHIEFDLSGTGMTYEIGEALGIHAQNDTEEVEQFIKFYGLNPNDVVEVPSRDDPDQLEMRTIFQALCQNIDIFGRPPKKFYEALSEFATDDNEKKDLLTLGSAEGAVEFKRRAEVDTVTYADILLEFKSAHPAFHELAKIVSPMKRREYSIASSQQVHPNSVHLLIVVVSWVDPKGRDRFGQATRYLSGLKIGSQVTVSVKPSVMKLPKLSTQPLIMAGLGTGLAPFRAFVQYRAWQKEQGIPIGQVLLYMGSRHQREEYLYGEEWEAYEAAGVVTYIGKAFSRDQPQKIYIQDRMRESLERIIRAYVDEEGGFYLCGPTWPVPDVQEVLMEALVADAGRKGAKVDARRRIEELKDEGRYVLEVY
;
A
#
# COMPACT_ATOMS: atom_id res chain seq x y z
N MET A 1 25.92 36.77 -18.60
CA MET A 1 27.24 36.98 -17.95
C MET A 1 27.52 35.75 -17.11
N TYR A 2 28.55 34.94 -17.27
CA TYR A 2 29.73 34.91 -18.14
C TYR A 2 30.01 33.42 -18.43
N LEU A 3 30.37 33.11 -19.68
CA LEU A 3 30.91 31.85 -20.18
C LEU A 3 32.29 31.56 -19.59
N GLN A 4 32.68 30.28 -19.50
CA GLN A 4 34.02 29.85 -19.92
C GLN A 4 34.15 28.31 -20.08
N THR A 5 34.18 27.88 -21.34
CA THR A 5 35.12 26.88 -21.91
C THR A 5 35.97 27.65 -22.96
N PRO A 6 37.00 27.10 -23.64
CA PRO A 6 37.59 25.74 -23.64
C PRO A 6 39.15 25.70 -23.61
N ASP A 7 39.76 24.51 -23.58
CA ASP A 7 40.97 24.21 -24.38
C ASP A 7 41.23 22.69 -24.55
N ALA A 8 41.01 22.24 -25.80
CA ALA A 8 41.77 21.34 -26.69
C ALA A 8 42.30 19.93 -26.27
N PRO A 9 42.50 19.02 -27.27
CA PRO A 9 42.45 17.57 -27.11
C PRO A 9 43.83 16.87 -27.17
N ALA A 10 43.90 15.64 -26.65
CA ALA A 10 45.03 14.73 -26.91
C ALA A 10 44.52 13.39 -27.45
N THR A 11 44.83 13.13 -28.72
CA THR A 11 44.73 11.84 -29.40
C THR A 11 45.80 10.87 -28.89
N ALA A 12 45.42 9.64 -28.58
CA ALA A 12 46.33 8.50 -28.66
C ALA A 12 45.53 7.23 -29.03
N ALA A 13 45.76 6.76 -30.26
CA ALA A 13 45.34 5.46 -30.73
C ALA A 13 46.09 4.35 -29.99
N GLY A 14 45.34 3.33 -29.54
CA GLY A 14 45.88 2.08 -29.01
C GLY A 14 44.91 0.95 -29.35
N ALA A 15 45.37 0.05 -30.21
CA ALA A 15 44.62 -1.09 -30.73
C ALA A 15 44.07 -1.99 -29.61
N VAL A 16 42.77 -2.33 -29.67
CA VAL A 16 42.16 -3.35 -28.82
C VAL A 16 42.25 -4.70 -29.54
N SER A 17 43.08 -5.57 -28.99
CA SER A 17 43.19 -6.98 -29.33
C SER A 17 41.92 -7.73 -28.92
N SER A 18 41.52 -8.67 -29.77
CA SER A 18 40.57 -9.75 -29.51
C SER A 18 40.65 -10.32 -28.09
N GLY A 19 39.58 -10.18 -27.33
CA GLY A 19 39.33 -10.80 -26.04
C GLY A 19 37.83 -10.99 -25.85
N GLU A 20 37.44 -12.14 -25.31
CA GLU A 20 36.12 -12.75 -25.28
C GLU A 20 34.96 -11.84 -24.80
N PRO A 21 33.71 -12.07 -25.28
CA PRO A 21 32.56 -11.29 -24.85
C PRO A 21 32.27 -11.54 -23.36
N SER A 22 32.14 -10.43 -22.63
CA SER A 22 31.67 -10.34 -21.25
C SER A 22 30.42 -11.21 -21.00
N LYS A 23 30.57 -12.21 -20.12
CA LYS A 23 29.52 -13.11 -19.62
C LYS A 23 28.73 -12.54 -18.43
N TYR A 24 28.60 -11.22 -18.33
CA TYR A 24 27.72 -10.57 -17.34
C TYR A 24 26.71 -9.65 -18.02
N ALA A 25 26.06 -10.17 -19.07
CA ALA A 25 24.72 -9.71 -19.43
C ALA A 25 23.77 -10.18 -18.32
N LEU A 26 22.95 -9.26 -17.80
CA LEU A 26 21.81 -9.54 -16.93
C LEU A 26 20.81 -10.41 -17.71
N SER A 27 21.08 -11.72 -17.80
CA SER A 27 20.10 -12.72 -18.19
C SER A 27 19.37 -13.17 -16.93
N HIS A 28 18.45 -12.34 -16.44
CA HIS A 28 17.29 -12.91 -15.79
C HIS A 28 16.45 -13.50 -16.94
N GLU A 29 16.71 -14.76 -17.28
CA GLU A 29 15.72 -15.59 -17.97
C GLU A 29 14.54 -15.74 -17.00
N HIS A 30 13.67 -14.74 -17.00
CA HIS A 30 12.34 -14.85 -16.44
C HIS A 30 11.62 -15.83 -17.37
N LYS A 31 11.55 -17.11 -16.98
CA LYS A 31 10.45 -17.94 -17.47
C LYS A 31 9.20 -17.22 -16.99
N PRO A 32 8.30 -16.75 -17.87
CA PRO A 32 7.02 -16.27 -17.40
C PRO A 32 6.35 -17.47 -16.74
N GLU A 33 6.29 -17.47 -15.41
CA GLU A 33 5.26 -18.23 -14.73
C GLU A 33 3.95 -17.81 -15.41
N GLN A 34 3.18 -18.77 -15.92
CA GLN A 34 1.85 -18.45 -16.43
C GLN A 34 1.10 -17.81 -15.28
N PRO A 35 0.73 -16.51 -15.37
CA PRO A 35 -0.02 -15.89 -14.30
C PRO A 35 -1.30 -16.72 -14.14
N HIS A 36 -1.64 -17.05 -12.90
CA HIS A 36 -3.01 -17.45 -12.60
C HIS A 36 -3.93 -16.37 -13.20
N LEU A 37 -4.81 -16.77 -14.11
CA LEU A 37 -5.81 -15.90 -14.72
C LEU A 37 -6.80 -15.49 -13.61
N SER A 38 -6.43 -14.45 -12.86
CA SER A 38 -7.38 -13.70 -12.05
C SER A 38 -8.27 -12.88 -12.99
N ILE A 39 -9.51 -12.62 -12.58
CA ILE A 39 -10.46 -11.80 -13.36
C ILE A 39 -9.93 -10.37 -13.51
N LEU A 40 -9.07 -9.93 -12.59
CA LEU A 40 -8.41 -8.63 -12.56
C LEU A 40 -7.06 -8.57 -13.32
N ASN A 41 -6.48 -9.72 -13.67
CA ASN A 41 -5.37 -9.76 -14.65
C ASN A 41 -5.89 -9.53 -16.10
N GLY A 42 -7.18 -9.26 -16.27
CA GLY A 42 -7.84 -8.97 -17.53
C GLY A 42 -8.09 -7.47 -17.73
N SER A 43 -7.95 -7.00 -18.97
CA SER A 43 -8.17 -5.59 -19.32
C SER A 43 -9.64 -5.17 -19.17
N ALA A 44 -9.90 -3.97 -18.65
CA ALA A 44 -11.24 -3.35 -18.63
C ALA A 44 -11.83 -3.14 -20.04
N ALA A 45 -11.03 -3.32 -21.09
CA ALA A 45 -11.52 -3.42 -22.47
C ALA A 45 -12.42 -4.64 -22.70
N PHE A 46 -12.26 -5.72 -21.94
CA PHE A 46 -12.98 -6.97 -22.13
C PHE A 46 -14.26 -7.03 -21.30
N PRO A 47 -15.31 -7.71 -21.79
CA PRO A 47 -16.51 -7.93 -21.00
C PRO A 47 -16.16 -8.72 -19.73
N PHE A 48 -16.37 -8.11 -18.58
CA PHE A 48 -15.97 -8.65 -17.27
C PHE A 48 -14.47 -9.01 -17.16
N GLY A 49 -13.59 -8.35 -17.93
CA GLY A 49 -12.15 -8.63 -17.94
C GLY A 49 -11.76 -9.92 -18.68
N ILE A 50 -12.69 -10.65 -19.29
CA ILE A 50 -12.41 -11.96 -19.88
C ILE A 50 -12.34 -11.87 -21.40
N PRO A 51 -11.24 -12.29 -22.02
CA PRO A 51 -11.17 -12.38 -23.46
C PRO A 51 -12.15 -13.37 -24.07
N GLN A 52 -12.80 -12.94 -25.14
CA GLN A 52 -13.71 -13.77 -25.93
C GLN A 52 -13.13 -14.05 -27.31
N ASP A 53 -13.56 -15.15 -27.93
CA ASP A 53 -13.25 -15.46 -29.31
C ASP A 53 -14.07 -14.56 -30.24
N VAL A 54 -13.48 -14.05 -31.33
CA VAL A 54 -14.17 -13.15 -32.27
C VAL A 54 -15.46 -13.75 -32.84
N THR A 55 -15.53 -15.08 -32.93
CA THR A 55 -16.71 -15.82 -33.43
C THR A 55 -17.85 -15.94 -32.42
N LYS A 56 -17.58 -15.69 -31.13
CA LYS A 56 -18.57 -15.77 -30.05
C LYS A 56 -19.28 -14.44 -29.76
N ILE A 57 -18.86 -13.37 -30.44
CA ILE A 57 -19.44 -12.03 -30.30
C ILE A 57 -20.69 -11.96 -31.19
N THR A 58 -21.85 -12.25 -30.62
CA THR A 58 -23.12 -12.29 -31.34
C THR A 58 -24.32 -12.23 -30.39
N GLY A 59 -25.47 -11.79 -30.91
CA GLY A 59 -26.76 -11.86 -30.24
C GLY A 59 -26.89 -10.88 -29.08
N SER A 60 -27.70 -11.26 -28.08
CA SER A 60 -27.85 -10.46 -26.87
C SER A 60 -26.89 -10.95 -25.79
N ALA A 61 -25.85 -10.17 -25.50
CA ALA A 61 -24.82 -10.48 -24.52
C ALA A 61 -24.16 -9.20 -24.00
N TYR A 62 -23.20 -9.35 -23.09
CA TYR A 62 -22.51 -8.24 -22.45
C TYR A 62 -21.23 -7.90 -23.20
N PHE A 63 -21.07 -6.63 -23.58
CA PHE A 63 -19.93 -6.14 -24.33
C PHE A 63 -19.53 -4.72 -23.89
N THR A 64 -18.30 -4.33 -24.23
CA THR A 64 -17.84 -2.93 -24.15
C THR A 64 -17.86 -2.31 -25.54
N SER A 65 -17.93 -0.98 -25.64
CA SER A 65 -17.86 -0.29 -26.93
C SER A 65 -16.54 -0.59 -27.63
N GLN A 66 -15.41 -0.58 -26.89
CA GLN A 66 -14.10 -0.89 -27.45
C GLN A 66 -14.04 -2.31 -28.04
N HIS A 67 -14.61 -3.31 -27.37
CA HIS A 67 -14.63 -4.68 -27.86
C HIS A 67 -15.39 -4.83 -29.18
N LEU A 68 -16.56 -4.19 -29.30
CA LEU A 68 -17.38 -4.22 -30.51
C LEU A 68 -16.72 -3.46 -31.68
N VAL A 69 -16.06 -2.33 -31.42
CA VAL A 69 -15.30 -1.60 -32.43
C VAL A 69 -14.14 -2.45 -32.95
N GLN A 70 -13.41 -3.11 -32.05
CA GLN A 70 -12.33 -4.01 -32.43
C GLN A 70 -12.82 -5.21 -33.23
N GLN A 71 -14.01 -5.76 -32.93
CA GLN A 71 -14.61 -6.86 -33.70
C GLN A 71 -14.79 -6.46 -35.18
N VAL A 72 -15.36 -5.28 -35.45
CA VAL A 72 -15.55 -4.77 -36.81
C VAL A 72 -14.21 -4.53 -37.49
N ALA A 73 -13.29 -3.83 -36.81
CA ALA A 73 -11.95 -3.53 -37.30
C ALA A 73 -11.19 -4.79 -37.70
N TYR A 74 -11.18 -5.81 -36.83
CA TYR A 74 -10.51 -7.09 -37.05
C TYR A 74 -11.17 -7.89 -38.18
N SER A 75 -12.51 -7.93 -38.21
CA SER A 75 -13.27 -8.75 -39.15
C SER A 75 -13.18 -8.26 -40.60
N LEU A 76 -13.10 -6.93 -40.82
CA LEU A 76 -13.15 -6.30 -42.14
C LEU A 76 -11.77 -5.87 -42.69
N SER A 77 -10.69 -6.03 -41.92
CA SER A 77 -9.35 -5.61 -42.33
C SER A 77 -8.43 -6.81 -42.59
N ASP A 78 -7.52 -6.68 -43.55
CA ASP A 78 -6.46 -7.68 -43.77
C ASP A 78 -5.23 -7.40 -42.88
N ASN A 79 -4.95 -6.13 -42.61
CA ASN A 79 -3.91 -5.69 -41.69
C ASN A 79 -4.44 -4.51 -40.88
N LEU A 80 -4.02 -4.45 -39.63
CA LEU A 80 -4.41 -3.43 -38.69
C LEU A 80 -3.15 -2.86 -38.03
N PHE A 81 -3.04 -1.54 -38.01
CA PHE A 81 -1.97 -0.86 -37.31
C PHE A 81 -2.50 -0.31 -36.00
N SER A 82 -1.68 -0.40 -34.97
CA SER A 82 -2.08 0.11 -33.67
C SER A 82 -0.97 0.88 -32.99
N TYR A 83 -1.37 1.90 -32.25
CA TYR A 83 -0.55 2.52 -31.23
C TYR A 83 -1.38 2.61 -29.96
N SER A 84 -0.98 1.84 -28.96
CA SER A 84 -1.52 1.88 -27.61
C SER A 84 -0.36 1.93 -26.63
N PRO A 85 -0.24 2.97 -25.80
CA PRO A 85 0.60 2.91 -24.61
C PRO A 85 0.28 1.67 -23.76
N GLU A 86 1.24 1.19 -22.97
CA GLU A 86 1.04 0.02 -22.09
C GLU A 86 -0.06 0.25 -21.05
N SER A 87 -0.23 1.48 -20.58
CA SER A 87 -1.33 1.86 -19.68
C SER A 87 -2.69 1.97 -20.38
N PHE A 88 -2.74 1.85 -21.72
CA PHE A 88 -3.91 2.19 -22.51
C PHE A 88 -4.74 1.00 -23.02
N ASP A 89 -4.12 -0.14 -23.36
CA ASP A 89 -4.82 -1.35 -23.83
C ASP A 89 -5.85 -1.16 -24.98
N LEU A 90 -5.65 -0.20 -25.89
CA LEU A 90 -6.64 0.12 -26.95
C LEU A 90 -6.85 -0.97 -27.99
N ASP A 91 -5.89 -1.88 -28.16
CA ASP A 91 -5.86 -2.90 -29.22
C ASP A 91 -5.81 -4.33 -28.67
N ASN A 92 -6.11 -4.51 -27.38
CA ASN A 92 -5.89 -5.77 -26.66
C ASN A 92 -6.69 -6.95 -27.24
N ALA A 93 -8.00 -6.79 -27.53
CA ALA A 93 -8.82 -7.86 -28.10
C ALA A 93 -8.36 -8.30 -29.49
N ALA A 94 -8.10 -7.33 -30.36
CA ALA A 94 -7.60 -7.57 -31.70
C ALA A 94 -6.24 -8.29 -31.65
N LYS A 95 -5.30 -7.81 -30.81
CA LYS A 95 -3.99 -8.45 -30.57
C LYS A 95 -4.15 -9.90 -30.17
N GLU A 96 -5.05 -10.17 -29.23
CA GLU A 96 -5.29 -11.52 -28.76
C GLU A 96 -5.84 -12.44 -29.85
N TRP A 97 -6.82 -11.98 -30.66
CA TRP A 97 -7.35 -12.74 -31.78
C TRP A 97 -6.27 -13.03 -32.85
N SER A 98 -5.44 -12.03 -33.16
CA SER A 98 -4.29 -12.18 -34.06
C SER A 98 -3.29 -13.21 -33.54
N THR A 99 -2.89 -13.13 -32.26
CA THR A 99 -1.94 -14.06 -31.65
C THR A 99 -2.50 -15.49 -31.57
N LYS A 100 -3.82 -15.65 -31.37
CA LYS A 100 -4.51 -16.95 -31.44
C LYS A 100 -4.74 -17.45 -32.87
N GLY A 101 -4.40 -16.67 -33.89
CA GLY A 101 -4.58 -17.04 -35.29
C GLY A 101 -6.04 -17.19 -35.71
N GLN A 102 -6.96 -16.46 -35.07
CA GLN A 102 -8.37 -16.48 -35.42
C GLN A 102 -8.59 -15.91 -36.83
N ALA A 103 -9.57 -16.42 -37.55
CA ALA A 103 -9.87 -15.93 -38.89
C ALA A 103 -10.74 -14.67 -38.83
N ASN A 104 -10.46 -13.73 -39.73
CA ASN A 104 -11.33 -12.62 -40.09
C ASN A 104 -12.43 -13.09 -41.05
N ALA A 105 -13.31 -12.18 -41.47
CA ALA A 105 -14.42 -12.53 -42.35
C ALA A 105 -14.01 -12.95 -43.77
N TYR A 106 -12.75 -12.71 -44.15
CA TYR A 106 -12.14 -13.17 -45.40
C TYR A 106 -11.46 -14.54 -45.28
N SER A 107 -11.67 -15.25 -44.17
CA SER A 107 -11.03 -16.53 -43.84
C SER A 107 -9.51 -16.48 -43.76
N ARG A 108 -8.96 -15.34 -43.30
CA ARG A 108 -7.52 -15.10 -43.11
C ARG A 108 -7.27 -14.55 -41.70
N SER A 109 -6.08 -14.69 -41.14
CA SER A 109 -5.76 -13.98 -39.89
C SER A 109 -5.43 -12.51 -40.20
N THR A 110 -6.05 -11.58 -39.49
CA THR A 110 -5.74 -10.15 -39.58
C THR A 110 -4.43 -9.88 -38.86
N THR A 111 -3.40 -9.44 -39.59
CA THR A 111 -2.11 -9.13 -39.00
C THR A 111 -2.19 -7.80 -38.25
N ILE A 112 -1.73 -7.78 -37.00
CA ILE A 112 -1.64 -6.57 -36.20
C ILE A 112 -0.20 -6.13 -36.07
N THR A 113 0.07 -4.88 -36.44
CA THR A 113 1.38 -4.25 -36.30
C THR A 113 1.29 -3.14 -35.27
N SER A 114 1.75 -3.43 -34.06
CA SER A 114 1.85 -2.44 -32.98
C SER A 114 3.12 -1.63 -33.14
N LEU A 115 2.96 -0.31 -33.11
CA LEU A 115 4.04 0.63 -33.38
C LEU A 115 4.58 1.20 -32.06
N GLU A 116 5.88 1.50 -32.05
CA GLU A 116 6.57 1.99 -30.84
C GLU A 116 6.24 3.45 -30.52
N THR A 117 5.87 4.26 -31.53
CA THR A 117 5.63 5.69 -31.38
C THR A 117 4.38 6.17 -32.11
N ARG A 118 3.75 7.24 -31.59
CA ARG A 118 2.62 7.94 -32.25
C ARG A 118 3.00 8.39 -33.66
N THR A 119 4.21 8.93 -33.83
CA THR A 119 4.75 9.37 -35.13
C THR A 119 4.96 8.20 -36.10
N GLY A 120 5.31 7.01 -35.59
CA GLY A 120 5.35 5.78 -36.36
C GLY A 120 3.97 5.41 -36.91
N ALA A 121 2.94 5.46 -36.06
CA ALA A 121 1.55 5.25 -36.47
C ALA A 121 1.09 6.25 -37.52
N ALA A 122 1.49 7.51 -37.40
CA ALA A 122 1.20 8.52 -38.41
C ALA A 122 1.89 8.26 -39.75
N SER A 123 3.17 7.91 -39.73
CA SER A 123 3.98 7.70 -40.93
C SER A 123 3.58 6.46 -41.73
N VAL A 124 3.00 5.46 -41.06
CA VAL A 124 2.46 4.27 -41.73
C VAL A 124 1.43 4.63 -42.79
N LEU A 125 0.58 5.63 -42.55
CA LEU A 125 -0.42 6.08 -43.54
C LEU A 125 0.23 6.47 -44.87
N LEU A 126 1.34 7.21 -44.82
CA LEU A 126 2.05 7.70 -46.00
C LEU A 126 2.72 6.57 -46.79
N GLY A 127 3.38 5.63 -46.11
CA GLY A 127 4.11 4.55 -46.78
C GLY A 127 3.20 3.44 -47.31
N TYR A 128 2.10 3.16 -46.61
CA TYR A 128 1.35 1.94 -46.81
C TYR A 128 0.07 2.13 -47.64
N VAL A 129 -0.64 3.25 -47.46
CA VAL A 129 -1.88 3.54 -48.22
C VAL A 129 -1.59 3.83 -49.69
N PHE A 130 -0.37 4.31 -49.99
CA PHE A 130 0.10 4.62 -51.35
C PHE A 130 1.06 3.58 -51.95
N SER A 131 1.26 2.44 -51.28
CA SER A 131 2.21 1.41 -51.76
C SER A 131 1.76 0.78 -53.08
N THR A 132 2.65 0.80 -54.08
CA THR A 132 2.44 0.17 -55.40
C THR A 132 2.62 -1.35 -55.39
N ASP A 133 3.20 -1.91 -54.33
CA ASP A 133 3.61 -3.32 -54.25
C ASP A 133 2.45 -4.25 -53.82
N ARG A 134 1.23 -3.74 -53.78
CA ARG A 134 0.07 -4.48 -53.27
C ARG A 134 -0.69 -5.23 -54.34
N ASP A 135 -1.11 -6.43 -53.94
CA ASP A 135 -2.03 -7.26 -54.71
C ASP A 135 -3.32 -6.47 -55.03
N LEU A 136 -3.56 -6.27 -56.33
CA LEU A 136 -4.73 -5.54 -56.84
C LEU A 136 -6.05 -6.14 -56.36
N SER A 137 -6.09 -7.44 -56.02
CA SER A 137 -7.28 -8.09 -55.47
C SER A 137 -7.66 -7.56 -54.07
N LYS A 138 -6.72 -6.94 -53.36
CA LYS A 138 -6.90 -6.44 -51.98
C LYS A 138 -7.17 -4.94 -51.90
N ARG A 139 -7.20 -4.23 -53.03
CA ARG A 139 -7.35 -2.75 -53.09
C ARG A 139 -8.68 -2.24 -52.51
N ASN A 140 -9.70 -3.10 -52.41
CA ASN A 140 -11.01 -2.77 -51.87
C ASN A 140 -11.17 -3.13 -50.38
N ILE A 141 -10.13 -3.68 -49.75
CA ILE A 141 -10.15 -4.03 -48.32
C ILE A 141 -9.75 -2.78 -47.52
N PRO A 142 -10.55 -2.36 -46.52
CA PRO A 142 -10.20 -1.26 -45.63
C PRO A 142 -8.83 -1.44 -44.97
N GLN A 143 -8.09 -0.35 -44.87
CA GLN A 143 -6.88 -0.26 -44.06
C GLN A 143 -7.23 0.46 -42.77
N THR A 144 -6.96 -0.21 -41.65
CA THR A 144 -7.50 0.20 -40.36
C THR A 144 -6.41 0.56 -39.38
N VAL A 145 -6.65 1.64 -38.64
CA VAL A 145 -5.81 2.08 -37.52
C VAL A 145 -6.65 2.04 -36.24
N ILE A 146 -6.07 1.52 -35.16
CA ILE A 146 -6.59 1.67 -33.80
C ILE A 146 -5.62 2.54 -33.01
N ALA A 147 -6.10 3.67 -32.49
CA ALA A 147 -5.27 4.60 -31.74
C ALA A 147 -6.09 5.47 -30.76
N SER A 148 -5.39 6.23 -29.92
CA SER A 148 -5.96 7.33 -29.16
C SER A 148 -6.07 8.60 -29.99
N THR A 149 -6.89 9.55 -29.53
CA THR A 149 -7.05 10.85 -30.20
C THR A 149 -5.73 11.63 -30.30
N ALA A 150 -4.85 11.48 -29.32
CA ALA A 150 -3.53 12.12 -29.36
C ALA A 150 -2.66 11.68 -30.55
N THR A 151 -2.89 10.48 -31.10
CA THR A 151 -2.21 10.02 -32.31
C THR A 151 -2.76 10.72 -33.58
N LEU A 152 -4.02 11.18 -33.57
CA LEU A 152 -4.60 11.91 -34.71
C LEU A 152 -3.89 13.23 -34.98
N LEU A 153 -3.43 13.92 -33.93
CA LEU A 153 -2.66 15.16 -34.06
C LEU A 153 -1.36 14.92 -34.85
N GLU A 154 -0.67 13.82 -34.56
CA GLU A 154 0.54 13.42 -35.30
C GLU A 154 0.22 12.97 -36.75
N MET A 155 -1.00 12.48 -36.99
CA MET A 155 -1.49 12.05 -38.30
C MET A 155 -1.94 13.19 -39.21
N GLN A 156 -2.14 14.41 -38.70
CA GLN A 156 -2.79 15.50 -39.42
C GLN A 156 -2.21 15.73 -40.83
N ASN A 157 -0.88 15.87 -40.94
CA ASN A 157 -0.20 16.08 -42.23
C ASN A 157 -0.40 14.91 -43.21
N ALA A 158 -0.44 13.68 -42.70
CA ALA A 158 -0.66 12.48 -43.52
C ALA A 158 -2.12 12.36 -43.97
N LEU A 159 -3.07 12.72 -43.10
CA LEU A 159 -4.50 12.73 -43.39
C LEU A 159 -4.87 13.80 -44.42
N GLU A 160 -4.25 14.98 -44.37
CA GLU A 160 -4.42 16.03 -45.37
C GLU A 160 -3.95 15.56 -46.76
N GLN A 161 -2.76 14.96 -46.84
CA GLN A 161 -2.25 14.38 -48.09
C GLN A 161 -3.13 13.23 -48.60
N LEU A 162 -3.59 12.38 -47.68
CA LEU A 162 -4.50 11.27 -48.00
C LEU A 162 -5.82 11.78 -48.57
N SER A 163 -6.41 12.81 -47.97
CA SER A 163 -7.65 13.44 -48.41
C SER A 163 -7.54 13.96 -49.86
N MET A 164 -6.42 14.60 -50.21
CA MET A 164 -6.17 15.09 -51.58
C MET A 164 -6.02 13.97 -52.62
N LEU A 165 -5.48 12.82 -52.25
CA LEU A 165 -5.17 11.70 -53.17
C LEU A 165 -6.11 10.50 -53.00
N TYR A 166 -7.22 10.67 -52.29
CA TYR A 166 -8.04 9.54 -51.84
C TYR A 166 -8.68 8.73 -52.96
N SER A 167 -8.89 9.35 -54.13
CA SER A 167 -9.46 8.66 -55.30
C SER A 167 -8.60 7.50 -55.83
N VAL A 168 -7.32 7.44 -55.46
CA VAL A 168 -6.39 6.38 -55.88
C VAL A 168 -5.90 5.50 -54.74
N SER A 169 -6.25 5.81 -53.49
CA SER A 169 -5.87 5.01 -52.31
C SER A 169 -6.80 3.81 -52.09
N SER A 170 -6.41 2.92 -51.17
CA SER A 170 -7.35 1.97 -50.58
C SER A 170 -8.25 2.68 -49.56
N PRO A 171 -9.46 2.18 -49.26
CA PRO A 171 -10.31 2.74 -48.20
C PRO A 171 -9.57 2.76 -46.86
N PHE A 172 -9.65 3.86 -46.13
CA PHE A 172 -8.96 4.10 -44.88
C PHE A 172 -9.95 4.51 -43.78
N VAL A 173 -9.89 3.78 -42.66
CA VAL A 173 -10.66 4.08 -41.46
C VAL A 173 -9.76 4.03 -40.22
N ALA A 174 -9.83 5.07 -39.40
CA ALA A 174 -9.22 5.07 -38.07
C ALA A 174 -10.32 4.93 -37.02
N HIS A 175 -10.26 3.86 -36.21
CA HIS A 175 -11.09 3.72 -35.03
C HIS A 175 -10.35 4.26 -33.83
N VAL A 176 -10.80 5.41 -33.34
CA VAL A 176 -10.09 6.23 -32.38
C VAL A 176 -10.85 6.26 -31.06
N ALA A 177 -10.15 5.90 -29.98
CA ALA A 177 -10.64 6.15 -28.64
C ALA A 177 -10.36 7.62 -28.26
N ALA A 178 -11.40 8.35 -27.86
CA ALA A 178 -11.27 9.68 -27.25
C ALA A 178 -10.66 9.53 -25.86
N VAL A 179 -9.33 9.52 -25.82
CA VAL A 179 -8.54 9.46 -24.60
C VAL A 179 -7.15 10.08 -24.82
N ASP A 180 -6.69 10.86 -23.85
CA ASP A 180 -5.31 11.31 -23.70
C ASP A 180 -4.96 11.49 -22.21
N TYR A 181 -3.71 11.86 -21.91
CA TYR A 181 -3.29 12.28 -20.57
C TYR A 181 -3.37 13.80 -20.42
N SER A 182 -3.95 14.28 -19.33
CA SER A 182 -3.79 15.69 -18.95
C SER A 182 -2.45 15.91 -18.26
N PRO A 183 -1.61 16.85 -18.74
CA PRO A 183 -0.36 17.19 -18.08
C PRO A 183 -0.57 17.96 -16.76
N PHE A 184 -1.80 18.43 -16.49
CA PHE A 184 -2.11 19.24 -15.31
C PHE A 184 -2.64 18.39 -14.16
N SER A 185 -3.58 17.48 -14.44
CA SER A 185 -4.19 16.61 -13.42
C SER A 185 -3.52 15.24 -13.30
N TYR A 186 -2.61 14.89 -14.21
CA TYR A 186 -2.01 13.54 -14.33
C TYR A 186 -3.06 12.41 -14.46
N SER A 187 -4.27 12.74 -14.91
CA SER A 187 -5.37 11.80 -15.12
C SER A 187 -5.65 11.58 -16.62
N LEU A 188 -6.41 10.53 -16.91
CA LEU A 188 -6.95 10.22 -18.22
C LEU A 188 -8.13 11.13 -18.52
N VAL A 189 -8.14 11.72 -19.71
CA VAL A 189 -9.17 12.67 -20.15
C VAL A 189 -9.73 12.28 -21.50
N SER A 190 -11.02 12.55 -21.72
CA SER A 190 -11.66 12.30 -23.01
C SER A 190 -11.43 13.47 -23.95
N ASP A 191 -10.60 13.27 -24.98
CA ASP A 191 -10.27 14.31 -25.96
C ASP A 191 -11.10 14.15 -27.24
N TYR A 192 -12.13 14.97 -27.39
CA TYR A 192 -12.90 15.14 -28.64
C TYR A 192 -12.48 16.38 -29.41
N THR A 193 -12.05 17.45 -28.73
CA THR A 193 -11.66 18.72 -29.37
C THR A 193 -10.55 18.53 -30.40
N SER A 194 -9.55 17.70 -30.11
CA SER A 194 -8.46 17.41 -31.05
C SER A 194 -8.96 16.70 -32.30
N ALA A 195 -9.90 15.75 -32.16
CA ALA A 195 -10.49 15.04 -33.29
C ALA A 195 -11.39 15.95 -34.15
N LEU A 196 -12.18 16.83 -33.53
CA LEU A 196 -12.98 17.85 -34.22
C LEU A 196 -12.09 18.79 -35.04
N GLN A 197 -10.99 19.27 -34.45
CA GLN A 197 -10.02 20.16 -35.10
C GLN A 197 -9.35 19.47 -36.30
N VAL A 198 -8.82 18.25 -36.12
CA VAL A 198 -8.19 17.49 -37.22
C VAL A 198 -9.19 17.20 -38.33
N ALA A 199 -10.44 16.86 -38.00
CA ALA A 199 -11.48 16.63 -39.00
C ALA A 199 -11.79 17.89 -39.83
N GLN A 200 -11.86 19.04 -39.16
CA GLN A 200 -12.07 20.33 -39.80
C GLN A 200 -10.90 20.74 -40.71
N ASP A 201 -9.67 20.59 -40.24
CA ASP A 201 -8.48 21.04 -40.96
C ASP A 201 -8.08 20.11 -42.12
N SER A 202 -8.21 18.79 -41.94
CA SER A 202 -7.79 17.80 -42.95
C SER A 202 -8.91 17.41 -43.92
N GLY A 203 -10.15 17.86 -43.70
CA GLY A 203 -11.30 17.57 -44.57
C GLY A 203 -11.69 16.09 -44.61
N ILE A 204 -11.50 15.37 -43.50
CA ILE A 204 -11.83 13.96 -43.35
C ILE A 204 -13.21 13.78 -42.71
N ALA A 205 -13.82 12.60 -42.89
CA ALA A 205 -15.08 12.29 -42.22
C ALA A 205 -14.86 12.00 -40.73
N LEU A 206 -15.76 12.46 -39.88
CA LEU A 206 -15.74 12.19 -38.43
C LEU A 206 -17.13 11.72 -37.99
N VAL A 207 -17.17 10.48 -37.49
CA VAL A 207 -18.38 9.78 -37.05
C VAL A 207 -18.21 9.36 -35.60
N ALA A 208 -19.20 9.65 -34.76
CA ALA A 208 -19.19 9.32 -33.34
C ALA A 208 -20.15 8.16 -32.98
N SER A 209 -19.72 7.29 -32.07
CA SER A 209 -20.60 6.38 -31.34
C SER A 209 -21.10 7.02 -30.05
N LYS A 210 -22.30 6.68 -29.61
CA LYS A 210 -22.89 7.18 -28.36
C LYS A 210 -22.73 6.20 -27.20
N SER A 211 -22.82 4.91 -27.46
CA SER A 211 -22.78 3.86 -26.44
C SER A 211 -22.39 2.51 -27.02
N ALA A 212 -22.29 1.48 -26.18
CA ALA A 212 -22.03 0.12 -26.64
C ALA A 212 -23.14 -0.40 -27.58
N HIS A 213 -24.36 0.15 -27.49
CA HIS A 213 -25.49 -0.24 -28.32
C HIS A 213 -25.37 0.17 -29.79
N ASP A 214 -24.63 1.24 -30.10
CA ASP A 214 -24.41 1.67 -31.48
C ASP A 214 -22.95 1.56 -31.94
N ALA A 215 -22.02 1.26 -31.03
CA ALA A 215 -20.59 1.14 -31.33
C ALA A 215 -20.28 0.19 -32.49
N GLN A 216 -20.90 -1.00 -32.53
CA GLN A 216 -20.71 -1.94 -33.64
C GLN A 216 -21.23 -1.38 -34.97
N HIS A 217 -22.43 -0.80 -34.95
CA HIS A 217 -23.08 -0.25 -36.13
C HIS A 217 -22.33 0.98 -36.66
N MET A 218 -21.85 1.86 -35.78
CA MET A 218 -21.11 3.07 -36.14
C MET A 218 -19.68 2.76 -36.59
N ALA A 219 -19.04 1.73 -36.05
CA ALA A 219 -17.78 1.23 -36.59
C ALA A 219 -17.97 0.67 -38.02
N LEU A 220 -19.04 -0.11 -38.24
CA LEU A 220 -19.38 -0.63 -39.57
C LEU A 220 -19.74 0.49 -40.54
N PHE A 221 -20.55 1.45 -40.12
CA PHE A 221 -20.91 2.65 -40.87
C PHE A 221 -19.68 3.45 -41.28
N SER A 222 -18.77 3.72 -40.34
CA SER A 222 -17.52 4.44 -40.61
C SER A 222 -16.62 3.69 -41.59
N THR A 223 -16.57 2.36 -41.47
CA THR A 223 -15.84 1.50 -42.42
C THR A 223 -16.48 1.58 -43.81
N LEU A 224 -17.81 1.68 -43.93
CA LEU A 224 -18.49 1.90 -45.21
C LEU A 224 -18.23 3.31 -45.77
N VAL A 225 -18.26 4.34 -44.92
CA VAL A 225 -17.97 5.73 -45.29
C VAL A 225 -16.53 5.90 -45.79
N SER A 226 -15.61 5.04 -45.34
CA SER A 226 -14.24 4.99 -45.86
C SER A 226 -14.15 4.77 -47.38
N SER A 227 -15.20 4.24 -48.03
CA SER A 227 -15.25 4.14 -49.50
C SER A 227 -15.46 5.50 -50.20
N VAL A 228 -15.84 6.55 -49.47
CA VAL A 228 -16.13 7.90 -49.97
C VAL A 228 -15.03 8.88 -49.58
N LEU A 229 -14.64 8.92 -48.30
CA LEU A 229 -13.65 9.83 -47.74
C LEU A 229 -12.78 9.10 -46.71
N PRO A 230 -11.54 9.56 -46.43
CA PRO A 230 -10.81 9.08 -45.26
C PRO A 230 -11.67 9.32 -44.02
N THR A 231 -11.83 8.32 -43.16
CA THR A 231 -12.82 8.36 -42.07
C THR A 231 -12.18 8.12 -40.72
N VAL A 232 -12.53 8.94 -39.74
CA VAL A 232 -12.29 8.71 -38.31
C VAL A 232 -13.61 8.33 -37.67
N HIS A 233 -13.63 7.15 -37.06
CA HIS A 233 -14.65 6.73 -36.13
C HIS A 233 -14.16 7.04 -34.71
N ILE A 234 -14.90 7.83 -33.94
CA ILE A 234 -14.54 8.18 -32.57
C ILE A 234 -15.58 7.68 -31.57
N TYR A 235 -15.10 7.23 -30.41
CA TYR A 235 -15.92 6.84 -29.27
C TYR A 235 -15.17 7.18 -27.98
N ASP A 236 -15.89 7.37 -26.89
CA ASP A 236 -15.26 7.65 -25.59
C ASP A 236 -14.30 6.54 -25.16
N GLY A 237 -13.05 6.88 -24.84
CA GLY A 237 -12.02 5.91 -24.44
C GLY A 237 -11.96 5.67 -22.92
N VAL A 238 -12.51 6.59 -22.13
CA VAL A 238 -12.33 6.63 -20.67
C VAL A 238 -13.47 5.91 -19.92
N LYS A 239 -14.73 6.21 -20.26
CA LYS A 239 -15.95 5.67 -19.65
C LYS A 239 -16.67 4.69 -20.58
N ALA A 240 -17.39 5.17 -21.60
CA ALA A 240 -18.27 4.34 -22.43
C ALA A 240 -17.50 3.26 -23.23
N GLY A 241 -16.22 3.49 -23.50
CA GLY A 241 -15.30 2.51 -24.10
C GLY A 241 -15.03 1.28 -23.21
N ARG A 242 -15.11 1.44 -21.89
CA ARG A 242 -14.72 0.46 -20.87
C ARG A 242 -15.90 -0.12 -20.09
N GLU A 243 -17.03 0.56 -20.10
CA GLU A 243 -18.24 0.06 -19.47
C GLU A 243 -18.73 -1.22 -20.16
N THR A 244 -18.90 -2.28 -19.38
CA THR A 244 -19.57 -3.50 -19.82
C THR A 244 -21.07 -3.31 -19.68
N ALA A 245 -21.80 -3.36 -20.79
CA ALA A 245 -23.25 -3.24 -20.84
C ALA A 245 -23.86 -4.38 -21.66
N LYS A 246 -25.13 -4.70 -21.39
CA LYS A 246 -25.88 -5.71 -22.17
C LYS A 246 -26.32 -5.09 -23.49
N VAL A 247 -25.78 -5.57 -24.60
CA VAL A 247 -26.15 -5.13 -25.94
C VAL A 247 -27.06 -6.18 -26.58
N ALA A 248 -28.08 -5.73 -27.31
CA ALA A 248 -28.99 -6.59 -28.06
C ALA A 248 -28.59 -6.61 -29.54
N ASP A 249 -28.94 -7.69 -30.24
CA ASP A 249 -28.83 -7.83 -31.69
C ASP A 249 -27.43 -7.58 -32.28
N VAL A 250 -26.38 -7.93 -31.52
CA VAL A 250 -24.99 -7.84 -31.99
C VAL A 250 -24.77 -8.79 -33.16
N LEU A 251 -24.26 -8.25 -34.28
CA LEU A 251 -23.93 -9.04 -35.46
C LEU A 251 -22.75 -9.96 -35.17
N ASP A 252 -22.85 -11.20 -35.61
CA ASP A 252 -21.68 -12.08 -35.69
C ASP A 252 -20.75 -11.64 -36.84
N GLN A 253 -19.56 -12.24 -36.91
CA GLN A 253 -18.57 -11.92 -37.94
C GLN A 253 -19.14 -12.09 -39.37
N ALA A 254 -19.98 -13.11 -39.60
CA ALA A 254 -20.59 -13.35 -40.90
C ALA A 254 -21.62 -12.26 -41.26
N GLY A 255 -22.46 -11.86 -40.30
CA GLY A 255 -23.43 -10.79 -40.42
C GLY A 255 -22.79 -9.43 -40.71
N ILE A 256 -21.70 -9.10 -40.00
CA ILE A 256 -20.89 -7.89 -40.29
C ILE A 256 -20.46 -7.88 -41.75
N TYR A 257 -19.90 -9.00 -42.23
CA TYR A 257 -19.38 -9.10 -43.58
C TYR A 257 -20.48 -9.04 -44.65
N GLN A 258 -21.58 -9.75 -44.45
CA GLN A 258 -22.72 -9.74 -45.39
C GLN A 258 -23.33 -8.36 -45.52
N THR A 259 -23.56 -7.69 -44.38
CA THR A 259 -24.08 -6.31 -44.34
C THR A 259 -23.12 -5.35 -45.05
N TYR A 260 -21.82 -5.45 -44.76
CA TYR A 260 -20.79 -4.64 -45.41
C TYR A 260 -20.79 -4.81 -46.93
N GLN A 261 -20.82 -6.05 -47.43
CA GLN A 261 -20.83 -6.33 -48.87
C GLN A 261 -22.12 -5.87 -49.56
N SER A 262 -23.28 -6.04 -48.91
CA SER A 262 -24.58 -5.62 -49.46
C SER A 262 -24.60 -4.11 -49.72
N ILE A 263 -24.27 -3.32 -48.69
CA ILE A 263 -24.31 -1.85 -48.77
C ILE A 263 -23.28 -1.33 -49.79
N LEU A 264 -22.06 -1.91 -49.82
CA LEU A 264 -21.06 -1.54 -50.83
C LEU A 264 -21.52 -1.84 -52.27
N ALA A 265 -22.27 -2.91 -52.48
CA ALA A 265 -22.81 -3.25 -53.80
C ALA A 265 -23.83 -2.20 -54.26
N GLU A 266 -24.72 -1.76 -53.37
CA GLU A 266 -25.69 -0.70 -53.65
C GLU A 266 -25.02 0.64 -53.92
N GLN A 267 -23.95 0.96 -53.20
CA GLN A 267 -23.23 2.22 -53.33
C GLN A 267 -22.59 2.39 -54.72
N LYS A 268 -22.23 1.30 -55.41
CA LYS A 268 -21.73 1.33 -56.80
C LYS A 268 -22.76 1.88 -57.80
N SER A 269 -24.05 1.85 -57.45
CA SER A 269 -25.13 2.42 -58.27
C SER A 269 -25.25 3.95 -58.14
N VAL A 270 -24.58 4.56 -57.15
CA VAL A 270 -24.60 6.01 -56.92
C VAL A 270 -23.68 6.70 -57.93
N GLY A 271 -24.20 7.74 -58.61
CA GLY A 271 -23.45 8.47 -59.64
C GLY A 271 -22.16 9.09 -59.08
N LYS A 272 -21.07 9.02 -59.85
CA LYS A 272 -19.74 9.54 -59.43
C LYS A 272 -19.73 11.04 -59.07
N LYS A 273 -20.66 11.83 -59.63
CA LYS A 273 -20.78 13.28 -59.45
C LYS A 273 -21.59 13.72 -58.22
N VAL A 274 -22.14 12.80 -57.43
CA VAL A 274 -22.81 13.14 -56.17
C VAL A 274 -21.76 13.58 -55.16
N ASP A 275 -22.05 14.65 -54.41
CA ASP A 275 -21.21 15.16 -53.34
C ASP A 275 -21.06 14.13 -52.20
N SER A 276 -20.03 14.33 -51.38
CA SER A 276 -19.70 13.39 -50.31
C SER A 276 -20.77 13.35 -49.21
N GLU A 277 -21.39 14.48 -48.88
CA GLU A 277 -22.46 14.58 -47.88
C GLU A 277 -23.65 13.68 -48.23
N THR A 278 -24.16 13.81 -49.45
CA THR A 278 -25.28 13.01 -49.96
C THR A 278 -24.92 11.52 -50.02
N LYS A 279 -23.67 11.18 -50.36
CA LYS A 279 -23.19 9.78 -50.34
C LYS A 279 -23.18 9.22 -48.92
N VAL A 280 -22.68 9.97 -47.94
CA VAL A 280 -22.64 9.55 -46.53
C VAL A 280 -24.04 9.36 -45.98
N ALA A 281 -24.96 10.31 -46.22
CA ALA A 281 -26.36 10.19 -45.80
C ALA A 281 -27.02 8.92 -46.36
N ARG A 282 -26.80 8.62 -47.64
CA ARG A 282 -27.34 7.42 -48.28
C ARG A 282 -26.76 6.11 -47.75
N ILE A 283 -25.48 6.09 -47.37
CA ILE A 283 -24.88 4.91 -46.70
C ILE A 283 -25.61 4.66 -45.37
N LEU A 284 -25.93 5.71 -44.63
CA LEU A 284 -26.66 5.59 -43.36
C LEU A 284 -28.10 5.09 -43.58
N GLU A 285 -28.80 5.60 -44.60
CA GLU A 285 -30.14 5.11 -44.98
C GLU A 285 -30.13 3.62 -45.36
N ASN A 286 -29.12 3.18 -46.11
CA ASN A 286 -28.96 1.78 -46.49
C ASN A 286 -28.64 0.91 -45.26
N LEU A 287 -27.78 1.39 -44.36
CA LEU A 287 -27.48 0.70 -43.10
C LEU A 287 -28.74 0.54 -42.24
N ASN A 288 -29.53 1.61 -42.11
CA ASN A 288 -30.81 1.59 -41.41
C ASN A 288 -31.77 0.56 -42.01
N THR A 289 -31.82 0.49 -43.35
CA THR A 289 -32.69 -0.45 -44.08
C THR A 289 -32.28 -1.90 -43.83
N GLU A 290 -30.98 -2.20 -43.87
CA GLU A 290 -30.46 -3.56 -43.65
C GLU A 290 -30.57 -4.02 -42.19
N LEU A 291 -30.32 -3.11 -41.24
CA LEU A 291 -30.33 -3.44 -39.81
C LEU A 291 -31.69 -3.22 -39.13
N GLY A 292 -32.67 -2.64 -39.82
CA GLY A 292 -33.95 -2.26 -39.21
C GLY A 292 -33.83 -1.17 -38.14
N THR A 293 -32.83 -0.30 -38.27
CA THR A 293 -32.53 0.80 -37.33
C THR A 293 -32.97 2.15 -37.90
N SER A 294 -32.90 3.20 -37.08
CA SER A 294 -33.33 4.56 -37.47
C SER A 294 -32.32 5.60 -37.02
N TYR A 295 -31.05 5.40 -37.39
CA TYR A 295 -30.00 6.37 -37.11
C TYR A 295 -30.08 7.59 -38.02
N HIS A 296 -29.77 8.76 -37.48
CA HIS A 296 -29.71 10.02 -38.23
C HIS A 296 -28.35 10.71 -38.04
N LEU A 297 -27.95 11.56 -38.98
CA LEU A 297 -26.71 12.35 -38.86
C LEU A 297 -26.72 13.24 -37.61
N PHE A 298 -27.90 13.78 -37.30
CA PHE A 298 -28.21 14.57 -36.11
C PHE A 298 -29.47 14.00 -35.48
N GLU A 299 -29.44 13.72 -34.17
CA GLU A 299 -30.54 13.08 -33.47
C GLU A 299 -31.09 13.97 -32.38
N TYR A 300 -32.39 14.29 -32.47
CA TYR A 300 -33.10 15.09 -31.48
C TYR A 300 -33.75 14.23 -30.41
N SER A 301 -33.62 14.63 -29.14
CA SER A 301 -34.35 14.07 -28.01
C SER A 301 -34.83 15.17 -27.06
N GLY A 302 -36.03 15.03 -26.50
CA GLY A 302 -36.60 15.98 -25.54
C GLY A 302 -38.01 16.44 -25.90
N HIS A 303 -38.38 17.62 -25.40
CA HIS A 303 -39.72 18.15 -25.56
C HIS A 303 -40.05 18.44 -27.03
N ILE A 304 -41.28 18.18 -27.50
CA ILE A 304 -41.66 18.39 -28.91
C ILE A 304 -41.65 19.87 -29.34
N TYR A 305 -41.77 20.78 -28.38
CA TYR A 305 -41.70 22.24 -28.58
C TYR A 305 -40.71 22.85 -27.58
N PRO A 306 -39.40 22.69 -27.76
CA PRO A 306 -38.42 23.16 -26.79
C PRO A 306 -38.32 24.70 -26.84
N ASP A 307 -38.08 25.31 -25.68
CA ASP A 307 -37.62 26.69 -25.55
C ASP A 307 -36.09 26.77 -25.71
N ALA A 308 -35.36 25.75 -25.21
CA ALA A 308 -33.91 25.65 -25.30
C ALA A 308 -33.48 24.28 -25.87
N VAL A 309 -32.52 24.29 -26.79
CA VAL A 309 -31.89 23.07 -27.33
C VAL A 309 -30.39 23.09 -27.11
N LEU A 310 -29.84 22.02 -26.54
CA LEU A 310 -28.39 21.82 -26.38
C LEU A 310 -27.86 20.95 -27.52
N VAL A 311 -26.82 21.39 -28.23
CA VAL A 311 -26.14 20.61 -29.26
C VAL A 311 -24.87 20.01 -28.66
N VAL A 312 -24.71 18.69 -28.75
CA VAL A 312 -23.62 17.96 -28.10
C VAL A 312 -22.92 17.02 -29.07
N PHE A 313 -21.62 16.83 -28.88
CA PHE A 313 -20.80 15.84 -29.56
C PHE A 313 -19.96 15.09 -28.53
N GLY A 314 -19.77 13.79 -28.74
CA GLY A 314 -19.13 12.89 -27.77
C GLY A 314 -20.11 11.82 -27.28
N SER A 315 -19.59 10.73 -26.72
CA SER A 315 -20.40 9.56 -26.36
C SER A 315 -21.15 9.80 -25.05
N VAL A 316 -20.42 10.19 -24.00
CA VAL A 316 -20.98 10.48 -22.67
C VAL A 316 -21.90 11.70 -22.75
N GLU A 317 -21.44 12.76 -23.41
CA GLU A 317 -22.19 14.00 -23.61
C GLU A 317 -23.52 13.74 -24.31
N SER A 318 -23.50 12.97 -25.41
CA SER A 318 -24.72 12.64 -26.16
C SER A 318 -25.68 11.76 -25.36
N SER A 319 -25.16 10.71 -24.72
CA SER A 319 -25.99 9.73 -24.02
C SER A 319 -26.63 10.33 -22.76
N VAL A 320 -25.84 10.98 -21.90
CA VAL A 320 -26.32 11.53 -20.63
C VAL A 320 -27.22 12.75 -20.87
N ALA A 321 -26.83 13.69 -21.74
CA ALA A 321 -27.67 14.86 -22.03
C ALA A 321 -29.04 14.48 -22.61
N ALA A 322 -29.11 13.44 -23.46
CA ALA A 322 -30.39 12.96 -24.01
C ALA A 322 -31.30 12.35 -22.96
N GLN A 323 -30.75 11.61 -22.00
CA GLN A 323 -31.52 11.05 -20.89
C GLN A 323 -32.01 12.14 -19.94
N VAL A 324 -31.14 13.11 -19.61
CA VAL A 324 -31.52 14.25 -18.75
C VAL A 324 -32.60 15.10 -19.43
N ALA A 325 -32.43 15.45 -20.70
CA ALA A 325 -33.43 16.18 -21.47
C ALA A 325 -34.77 15.43 -21.54
N GLY A 326 -34.73 14.10 -21.76
CA GLY A 326 -35.93 13.25 -21.76
C GLY A 326 -36.66 13.26 -20.40
N ARG A 327 -35.93 13.13 -19.30
CA ARG A 327 -36.48 13.16 -17.93
C ARG A 327 -37.07 14.53 -17.58
N LEU A 328 -36.37 15.62 -17.92
CA LEU A 328 -36.86 16.99 -17.72
C LEU A 328 -38.09 17.27 -18.59
N ALA A 329 -38.09 16.83 -19.85
CA ALA A 329 -39.23 16.97 -20.74
C ALA A 329 -40.46 16.19 -20.24
N ALA A 330 -40.26 14.99 -19.69
CA ALA A 330 -41.33 14.22 -19.05
C ALA A 330 -41.89 14.92 -17.79
N ALA A 331 -41.07 15.70 -17.08
CA ALA A 331 -41.50 16.56 -15.98
C ALA A 331 -42.17 17.87 -16.44
N GLY A 332 -42.22 18.15 -17.75
CA GLY A 332 -42.88 19.31 -18.33
C GLY A 332 -41.94 20.46 -18.72
N GLU A 333 -40.63 20.30 -18.53
CA GLU A 333 -39.64 21.30 -18.93
C GLU A 333 -39.47 21.33 -20.45
N LYS A 334 -39.39 22.53 -21.04
CA LYS A 334 -39.31 22.71 -22.50
C LYS A 334 -37.87 22.71 -22.97
N VAL A 335 -37.18 21.60 -22.75
CA VAL A 335 -35.77 21.43 -23.15
C VAL A 335 -35.62 20.28 -24.12
N GLY A 336 -34.58 20.35 -24.94
CA GLY A 336 -34.19 19.28 -25.85
C GLY A 336 -32.69 19.25 -26.11
N VAL A 337 -32.23 18.17 -26.72
CA VAL A 337 -30.84 17.98 -27.11
C VAL A 337 -30.77 17.52 -28.57
N ILE A 338 -29.74 17.96 -29.28
CA ILE A 338 -29.31 17.38 -30.55
C ILE A 338 -27.95 16.74 -30.32
N SER A 339 -27.88 15.41 -30.48
CA SER A 339 -26.61 14.71 -30.52
C SER A 339 -26.09 14.64 -31.94
N VAL A 340 -24.84 15.06 -32.14
CA VAL A 340 -24.16 15.04 -33.43
C VAL A 340 -23.49 13.67 -33.64
N ARG A 341 -23.99 12.88 -34.58
CA ARG A 341 -23.44 11.55 -34.92
C ARG A 341 -22.39 11.65 -36.03
N VAL A 342 -22.64 12.48 -37.04
CA VAL A 342 -21.69 12.77 -38.12
C VAL A 342 -21.33 14.25 -38.08
N TYR A 343 -20.14 14.55 -37.59
CA TYR A 343 -19.62 15.93 -37.53
C TYR A 343 -19.07 16.38 -38.88
N ARG A 344 -18.39 15.48 -39.61
CA ARG A 344 -17.90 15.74 -40.97
C ARG A 344 -18.23 14.58 -41.90
N PRO A 345 -18.71 14.86 -43.13
CA PRO A 345 -19.15 16.17 -43.63
C PRO A 345 -20.36 16.71 -42.84
N PHE A 346 -20.34 17.99 -42.46
CA PHE A 346 -21.42 18.61 -41.68
C PHE A 346 -22.58 18.95 -42.60
N SER A 347 -23.70 18.24 -42.46
CA SER A 347 -24.89 18.50 -43.28
C SER A 347 -25.78 19.56 -42.64
N GLU A 348 -25.70 20.80 -43.13
CA GLU A 348 -26.57 21.90 -42.69
C GLU A 348 -28.05 21.54 -42.82
N LYS A 349 -28.42 20.90 -43.95
CA LYS A 349 -29.79 20.47 -44.21
C LYS A 349 -30.30 19.52 -43.13
N HIS A 350 -29.57 18.44 -42.84
CA HIS A 350 -30.03 17.44 -41.86
C HIS A 350 -29.98 17.99 -40.42
N PHE A 351 -29.06 18.91 -40.12
CA PHE A 351 -29.04 19.60 -38.83
C PHE A 351 -30.29 20.44 -38.61
N LEU A 352 -30.65 21.28 -39.61
CA LEU A 352 -31.85 22.12 -39.56
C LEU A 352 -33.14 21.30 -39.53
N GLU A 353 -33.19 20.15 -40.22
CA GLU A 353 -34.32 19.22 -40.16
C GLU A 353 -34.49 18.59 -38.77
N ALA A 354 -33.39 18.31 -38.05
CA ALA A 354 -33.42 17.78 -36.69
C ALA A 354 -33.80 18.83 -35.63
N LEU A 355 -33.56 20.12 -35.89
CA LEU A 355 -33.80 21.20 -34.95
C LEU A 355 -35.27 21.65 -34.93
N PRO A 356 -35.99 21.54 -33.80
CA PRO A 356 -37.38 22.00 -33.73
C PRO A 356 -37.51 23.50 -33.97
N LYS A 357 -38.37 23.89 -34.92
CA LYS A 357 -38.57 25.30 -35.31
C LYS A 357 -39.08 26.22 -34.20
N SER A 358 -39.63 25.66 -33.11
CA SER A 358 -40.10 26.43 -31.95
C SER A 358 -38.98 26.90 -31.02
N VAL A 359 -37.75 26.42 -31.22
CA VAL A 359 -36.61 26.73 -30.35
C VAL A 359 -36.40 28.24 -30.24
N LYS A 360 -36.16 28.72 -29.02
CA LYS A 360 -35.87 30.13 -28.75
C LYS A 360 -34.41 30.39 -28.48
N ARG A 361 -33.68 29.40 -27.98
CA ARG A 361 -32.24 29.47 -27.71
C ARG A 361 -31.56 28.16 -28.07
N VAL A 362 -30.39 28.25 -28.68
CA VAL A 362 -29.53 27.11 -28.96
C VAL A 362 -28.26 27.28 -28.12
N ALA A 363 -27.85 26.24 -27.43
CA ALA A 363 -26.56 26.18 -26.76
C ALA A 363 -25.73 25.06 -27.38
N VAL A 364 -24.43 25.25 -27.48
CA VAL A 364 -23.50 24.23 -27.94
C VAL A 364 -22.61 23.84 -26.78
N LEU A 365 -22.54 22.55 -26.48
CA LEU A 365 -21.60 22.03 -25.49
C LEU A 365 -20.26 21.82 -26.19
N GLY A 366 -19.34 22.76 -25.97
CA GLY A 366 -18.11 22.90 -26.72
C GLY A 366 -16.88 22.50 -25.94
N GLN A 367 -16.27 21.35 -26.26
CA GLN A 367 -15.01 21.00 -25.61
C GLN A 367 -13.87 21.89 -26.09
N VAL A 368 -13.02 22.33 -25.17
CA VAL A 368 -11.76 23.03 -25.42
C VAL A 368 -10.60 22.35 -24.68
N ILE A 369 -9.37 22.75 -24.96
CA ILE A 369 -8.17 21.98 -24.59
C ILE A 369 -7.95 21.87 -23.07
N ASP A 370 -8.30 22.90 -22.30
CA ASP A 370 -8.06 23.03 -20.87
C ASP A 370 -8.95 24.14 -20.25
N GLN A 371 -8.86 24.31 -18.93
CA GLN A 371 -9.64 25.32 -18.20
C GLN A 371 -9.27 26.76 -18.60
N ALA A 372 -8.02 27.04 -18.96
CA ALA A 372 -7.61 28.37 -19.40
C ALA A 372 -8.34 28.78 -20.68
N ALA A 373 -8.56 27.84 -21.60
CA ALA A 373 -9.34 28.06 -22.81
C ALA A 373 -10.85 28.27 -22.55
N VAL A 374 -11.39 27.70 -21.48
CA VAL A 374 -12.78 27.95 -21.05
C VAL A 374 -12.93 29.41 -20.61
N ASP A 375 -11.98 29.91 -19.81
CA ASP A 375 -12.03 31.25 -19.23
C ASP A 375 -11.72 32.36 -20.25
N ASP A 376 -11.04 32.05 -21.36
CA ASP A 376 -10.70 33.02 -22.41
C ASP A 376 -11.91 33.28 -23.35
N PRO A 377 -12.51 34.49 -23.34
CA PRO A 377 -13.67 34.80 -24.18
C PRO A 377 -13.35 34.88 -25.68
N SER A 378 -12.08 34.90 -26.08
CA SER A 378 -11.66 34.91 -27.49
C SER A 378 -11.62 33.52 -28.12
N ILE A 379 -11.59 32.46 -27.30
CA ILE A 379 -11.59 31.08 -27.75
C ILE A 379 -13.03 30.57 -27.85
N GLN A 380 -13.34 29.94 -28.99
CA GLN A 380 -14.61 29.30 -29.30
C GLN A 380 -14.39 27.82 -29.61
N SER A 381 -15.37 26.98 -29.29
CA SER A 381 -15.33 25.56 -29.65
C SER A 381 -15.60 25.33 -31.15
N CYS A 382 -15.03 24.26 -31.73
CA CYS A 382 -15.20 23.98 -33.16
C CYS A 382 -16.67 23.79 -33.55
N LEU A 383 -17.42 23.01 -32.76
CA LEU A 383 -18.83 22.72 -33.02
C LEU A 383 -19.70 23.98 -32.95
N TYR A 384 -19.36 24.94 -32.09
CA TYR A 384 -20.09 26.20 -31.99
C TYR A 384 -20.04 26.99 -33.30
N GLY A 385 -18.87 27.03 -33.96
CA GLY A 385 -18.69 27.71 -35.24
C GLY A 385 -19.62 27.17 -36.33
N ASP A 386 -19.75 25.84 -36.43
CA ASP A 386 -20.60 25.19 -37.44
C ASP A 386 -22.10 25.41 -37.17
N VAL A 387 -22.53 25.26 -35.91
CA VAL A 387 -23.93 25.47 -35.52
C VAL A 387 -24.35 26.91 -35.74
N LEU A 388 -23.49 27.87 -35.36
CA LEU A 388 -23.73 29.29 -35.58
C LEU A 388 -23.84 29.60 -37.09
N ALA A 389 -22.96 29.05 -37.92
CA ALA A 389 -23.00 29.23 -39.36
C ALA A 389 -24.31 28.66 -39.96
N ALA A 390 -24.65 27.41 -39.64
CA ALA A 390 -25.86 26.74 -40.15
C ALA A 390 -27.15 27.50 -39.79
N LEU A 391 -27.26 28.03 -38.57
CA LEU A 391 -28.40 28.83 -38.15
C LEU A 391 -28.45 30.21 -38.79
N THR A 392 -27.30 30.86 -38.92
CA THR A 392 -27.21 32.21 -39.51
C THR A 392 -27.53 32.20 -41.00
N MET A 393 -27.19 31.11 -41.69
CA MET A 393 -27.44 30.93 -43.12
C MET A 393 -28.83 30.34 -43.45
N SER A 394 -29.61 29.95 -42.44
CA SER A 394 -30.93 29.36 -42.64
C SER A 394 -32.02 30.40 -42.93
N ASP A 395 -32.92 30.06 -43.86
CA ASP A 395 -34.12 30.83 -44.15
C ASP A 395 -35.32 30.46 -43.24
N ASP A 396 -35.16 29.50 -42.32
CA ASP A 396 -36.24 29.05 -41.42
C ASP A 396 -36.68 30.11 -40.41
N TRP A 397 -35.82 31.09 -40.10
CA TRP A 397 -36.10 32.16 -39.14
C TRP A 397 -35.86 33.53 -39.75
N THR A 398 -36.75 34.49 -39.46
CA THR A 398 -36.51 35.91 -39.79
C THR A 398 -35.38 36.52 -38.97
N LEU A 399 -35.20 36.01 -37.75
CA LEU A 399 -34.08 36.33 -36.87
C LEU A 399 -33.70 35.02 -36.16
N PRO A 400 -32.53 34.44 -36.42
CA PRO A 400 -32.17 33.14 -35.87
C PRO A 400 -32.10 33.18 -34.34
N PRO A 401 -32.39 32.06 -33.65
CA PRO A 401 -32.25 31.99 -32.21
C PRO A 401 -30.80 32.28 -31.81
N PRO A 402 -30.55 32.99 -30.69
CA PRO A 402 -29.19 33.19 -30.19
C PRO A 402 -28.54 31.83 -29.90
N VAL A 403 -27.25 31.74 -30.28
CA VAL A 403 -26.40 30.59 -30.03
C VAL A 403 -25.41 30.92 -28.93
N VAL A 404 -25.27 30.04 -27.94
CA VAL A 404 -24.34 30.20 -26.81
C VAL A 404 -23.33 29.06 -26.83
N ASP A 405 -22.04 29.39 -26.68
CA ASP A 405 -20.96 28.39 -26.52
C ASP A 405 -20.78 28.07 -25.04
N VAL A 406 -21.19 26.88 -24.60
CA VAL A 406 -21.00 26.38 -23.24
C VAL A 406 -19.72 25.55 -23.24
N LYS A 407 -18.60 26.23 -22.96
CA LYS A 407 -17.26 25.61 -23.05
C LYS A 407 -16.95 24.75 -21.84
N TYR A 408 -16.28 23.63 -22.07
CA TYR A 408 -15.78 22.75 -21.01
C TYR A 408 -14.37 22.22 -21.31
N PRO A 409 -13.52 21.97 -20.30
CA PRO A 409 -12.18 21.44 -20.50
C PRO A 409 -12.23 19.91 -20.70
N ARG A 410 -11.16 19.31 -21.21
CA ARG A 410 -11.08 17.84 -21.40
C ARG A 410 -11.13 17.06 -20.08
N GLU A 411 -10.71 17.69 -18.99
CA GLU A 411 -10.70 17.15 -17.63
C GLU A 411 -12.11 17.02 -17.00
N GLN A 412 -13.14 17.63 -17.59
CA GLN A 412 -14.48 17.63 -17.01
C GLN A 412 -15.09 16.22 -17.02
N GLY A 413 -15.31 15.65 -15.84
CA GLY A 413 -16.23 14.53 -15.64
C GLY A 413 -17.69 15.00 -15.70
N TRP A 414 -18.58 14.16 -16.21
CA TRP A 414 -19.99 14.49 -16.39
C TRP A 414 -20.89 13.71 -15.43
N ALA A 415 -21.71 14.42 -14.66
CA ALA A 415 -22.84 13.87 -13.91
C ALA A 415 -24.18 14.38 -14.47
N PRO A 416 -25.30 13.66 -14.25
CA PRO A 416 -26.63 14.11 -14.65
C PRO A 416 -27.01 15.50 -14.14
N SER A 417 -26.58 15.84 -12.93
CA SER A 417 -26.80 17.16 -12.32
C SER A 417 -26.17 18.29 -13.11
N ASP A 418 -25.02 18.05 -13.77
CA ASP A 418 -24.32 19.06 -14.58
C ASP A 418 -25.15 19.42 -15.81
N PHE A 419 -25.68 18.43 -16.52
CA PHE A 419 -26.57 18.69 -17.66
C PHE A 419 -27.89 19.33 -17.23
N ALA A 420 -28.47 18.89 -16.11
CA ALA A 420 -29.70 19.50 -15.58
C ALA A 420 -29.46 20.99 -15.23
N TRP A 421 -28.30 21.30 -14.65
CA TRP A 421 -27.84 22.66 -14.39
C TRP A 421 -27.69 23.46 -15.68
N ILE A 422 -26.99 22.93 -16.69
CA ILE A 422 -26.82 23.58 -17.99
C ILE A 422 -28.19 23.91 -18.61
N PHE A 423 -29.12 22.95 -18.63
CA PHE A 423 -30.48 23.17 -19.15
C PHE A 423 -31.21 24.29 -18.41
N ASP A 424 -31.20 24.29 -17.08
CA ASP A 424 -31.84 25.33 -16.27
C ASP A 424 -31.23 26.72 -16.54
N GLN A 425 -29.89 26.79 -16.68
CA GLN A 425 -29.18 28.04 -16.99
C GLN A 425 -29.51 28.56 -18.38
N ILE A 426 -29.55 27.72 -19.42
CA ILE A 426 -29.88 28.15 -20.80
C ILE A 426 -31.34 28.63 -20.90
N VAL A 427 -32.24 28.05 -20.11
CA VAL A 427 -33.64 28.48 -20.07
C VAL A 427 -33.77 29.84 -19.37
N ARG A 428 -33.02 30.08 -18.28
CA ARG A 428 -33.13 31.30 -17.45
C ARG A 428 -32.24 32.46 -17.90
N ARG A 429 -31.04 32.18 -18.36
CA ARG A 429 -29.96 33.12 -18.67
C ARG A 429 -29.48 32.94 -20.12
N ASN A 430 -28.73 33.91 -20.64
CA ASN A 430 -28.08 33.82 -21.96
C ASN A 430 -26.64 33.30 -21.86
N THR A 431 -26.23 32.78 -20.70
CA THR A 431 -24.91 32.24 -20.39
C THR A 431 -25.10 31.05 -19.47
N ALA A 432 -24.30 30.00 -19.61
CA ALA A 432 -24.33 28.82 -18.74
C ALA A 432 -22.91 28.45 -18.30
N THR A 433 -22.77 28.05 -17.04
CA THR A 433 -21.59 27.32 -16.55
C THR A 433 -21.86 25.82 -16.66
N THR A 434 -20.79 25.03 -16.71
CA THR A 434 -20.87 23.57 -16.91
C THR A 434 -21.26 22.81 -15.67
N SER A 435 -20.91 23.32 -14.49
CA SER A 435 -21.21 22.73 -13.19
C SER A 435 -21.52 23.82 -12.14
N ALA A 436 -22.04 23.37 -11.00
CA ALA A 436 -22.28 24.20 -9.82
C ALA A 436 -21.97 23.38 -8.56
N THR A 437 -21.43 24.04 -7.53
CA THR A 437 -21.22 23.40 -6.23
C THR A 437 -22.56 23.03 -5.58
N GLU A 438 -22.57 22.05 -4.67
CA GLU A 438 -23.80 21.65 -3.96
C GLU A 438 -24.47 22.85 -3.25
N ALA A 439 -23.65 23.75 -2.68
CA ALA A 439 -24.15 24.98 -2.06
C ALA A 439 -24.81 25.94 -3.06
N GLU A 440 -24.24 26.11 -4.26
CA GLU A 440 -24.82 26.92 -5.34
C GLU A 440 -26.09 26.29 -5.90
N LEU A 441 -26.11 24.96 -6.08
CA LEU A 441 -27.30 24.22 -6.49
C LEU A 441 -28.42 24.41 -5.46
N LEU A 442 -28.15 24.25 -4.18
CA LEU A 442 -29.13 24.47 -3.11
C LEU A 442 -29.63 25.92 -3.06
N ALA A 443 -28.79 26.89 -3.40
CA ALA A 443 -29.13 28.31 -3.38
C ALA A 443 -29.93 28.77 -4.62
N GLU A 444 -29.51 28.39 -5.82
CA GLU A 444 -30.07 28.89 -7.10
C GLU A 444 -31.11 27.95 -7.71
N SER A 445 -30.90 26.63 -7.61
CA SER A 445 -31.72 25.61 -8.25
C SER A 445 -31.85 24.33 -7.40
N PRO A 446 -32.51 24.42 -6.22
CA PRO A 446 -32.57 23.32 -5.24
C PRO A 446 -33.27 22.05 -5.74
N HIS A 447 -34.02 22.14 -6.84
CA HIS A 447 -34.64 21.01 -7.52
C HIS A 447 -33.65 20.18 -8.36
N ILE A 448 -32.43 20.68 -8.56
CA ILE A 448 -31.31 20.00 -9.26
C ILE A 448 -30.32 19.41 -8.24
N ALA A 449 -30.30 19.92 -7.00
CA ALA A 449 -29.48 19.36 -5.94
C ALA A 449 -29.86 17.89 -5.69
N GLY A 450 -28.93 16.96 -5.88
CA GLY A 450 -29.18 15.52 -5.81
C GLY A 450 -30.01 14.96 -6.97
N PHE A 451 -29.99 15.62 -8.13
CA PHE A 451 -30.64 15.12 -9.34
C PHE A 451 -29.97 13.82 -9.82
N GLU A 452 -30.77 12.76 -9.91
CA GLU A 452 -30.35 11.44 -10.39
C GLU A 452 -31.20 11.03 -11.60
N LEU A 453 -30.59 10.32 -12.55
CA LEU A 453 -31.29 9.84 -13.75
C LEU A 453 -32.26 8.70 -13.46
N PHE A 454 -31.96 7.88 -12.46
CA PHE A 454 -32.72 6.69 -12.11
C PHE A 454 -33.45 6.87 -10.79
N ASP A 455 -34.62 6.24 -10.65
CA ASP A 455 -35.26 6.11 -9.33
C ASP A 455 -34.48 5.07 -8.51
N PRO A 456 -34.05 5.36 -7.28
CA PRO A 456 -33.36 4.40 -6.41
C PRO A 456 -34.13 3.11 -6.15
N LYS A 457 -35.45 3.06 -6.40
CA LYS A 457 -36.25 1.83 -6.30
C LYS A 457 -36.14 0.92 -7.51
N ASP A 458 -35.78 1.49 -8.67
CA ASP A 458 -35.78 0.79 -9.96
C ASP A 458 -34.39 0.29 -10.35
N VAL A 459 -33.33 0.97 -9.88
CA VAL A 459 -31.93 0.65 -10.18
C VAL A 459 -31.10 0.64 -8.91
N GLY A 460 -30.53 -0.53 -8.58
CA GLY A 460 -29.53 -0.66 -7.53
C GLY A 460 -28.15 -0.21 -8.04
N GLN A 461 -27.44 0.59 -7.24
CA GLN A 461 -26.12 1.15 -7.53
C GLN A 461 -25.13 0.79 -6.42
N TYR A 462 -24.03 0.15 -6.80
CA TYR A 462 -23.05 -0.40 -5.86
C TYR A 462 -21.64 0.03 -6.25
N VAL A 463 -20.81 0.39 -5.28
CA VAL A 463 -19.44 0.87 -5.48
C VAL A 463 -18.47 0.07 -4.62
N PHE A 464 -17.29 -0.24 -5.18
CA PHE A 464 -16.22 -0.99 -4.55
C PHE A 464 -14.91 -0.23 -4.67
N TRP A 465 -14.21 -0.10 -3.55
CA TRP A 465 -12.89 0.51 -3.43
C TRP A 465 -11.91 -0.53 -2.92
N ASP A 466 -10.88 -0.79 -3.72
CA ASP A 466 -9.89 -1.84 -3.50
C ASP A 466 -8.47 -1.30 -3.69
N LEU A 467 -7.49 -1.93 -3.05
CA LEU A 467 -6.08 -1.78 -3.43
C LEU A 467 -5.68 -2.89 -4.39
N ASP A 468 -4.71 -2.62 -5.26
CA ASP A 468 -4.22 -3.56 -6.27
C ASP A 468 -3.68 -4.88 -5.69
N ASP A 469 -3.27 -4.89 -4.41
CA ASP A 469 -2.79 -6.07 -3.68
C ASP A 469 -3.79 -6.61 -2.63
N SER A 470 -4.99 -6.04 -2.57
CA SER A 470 -5.99 -6.39 -1.56
C SER A 470 -6.54 -7.80 -1.75
N THR A 471 -6.78 -8.50 -0.64
CA THR A 471 -7.37 -9.83 -0.69
C THR A 471 -8.87 -9.72 -0.98
N GLY A 472 -9.36 -10.38 -2.04
CA GLY A 472 -10.76 -10.30 -2.46
C GLY A 472 -11.05 -9.23 -3.51
N ASP A 473 -10.00 -8.66 -4.11
CA ASP A 473 -10.03 -7.79 -5.29
C ASP A 473 -10.97 -8.29 -6.41
N GLU A 474 -11.06 -9.60 -6.68
CA GLU A 474 -11.94 -10.11 -7.75
C GLU A 474 -13.45 -10.11 -7.41
N ALA A 475 -13.84 -9.68 -6.20
CA ALA A 475 -15.23 -9.70 -5.74
C ALA A 475 -16.18 -8.90 -6.66
N PRO A 476 -15.88 -7.66 -7.10
CA PRO A 476 -16.80 -6.87 -7.93
C PRO A 476 -17.09 -7.56 -9.27
N GLY A 477 -16.05 -8.10 -9.94
CA GLY A 477 -16.20 -8.84 -11.19
C GLY A 477 -17.00 -10.14 -11.02
N SER A 478 -16.76 -10.86 -9.94
CA SER A 478 -17.47 -12.12 -9.61
C SER A 478 -18.95 -11.87 -9.30
N LEU A 479 -19.26 -10.85 -8.49
CA LEU A 479 -20.62 -10.41 -8.18
C LEU A 479 -21.36 -9.97 -9.44
N THR A 480 -20.70 -9.22 -10.32
CA THR A 480 -21.29 -8.80 -11.59
C THR A 480 -21.70 -10.01 -12.43
N ARG A 481 -20.80 -11.00 -12.59
CA ARG A 481 -21.11 -12.23 -13.33
C ARG A 481 -22.28 -13.01 -12.70
N LEU A 482 -22.34 -13.08 -11.38
CA LEU A 482 -23.47 -13.69 -10.68
C LEU A 482 -24.78 -12.96 -11.01
N LEU A 483 -24.81 -11.63 -10.94
CA LEU A 483 -25.98 -10.81 -11.23
C LEU A 483 -26.44 -10.97 -12.69
N THR A 484 -25.52 -11.18 -13.63
CA THR A 484 -25.86 -11.40 -15.05
C THR A 484 -26.60 -12.71 -15.33
N THR A 485 -26.59 -13.67 -14.40
CA THR A 485 -27.35 -14.93 -14.54
C THR A 485 -28.86 -14.73 -14.44
N ASP A 486 -29.31 -13.58 -13.96
CA ASP A 486 -30.71 -13.17 -13.96
C ASP A 486 -31.04 -12.40 -15.24
N ASN A 487 -31.61 -13.10 -16.23
CA ASN A 487 -31.97 -12.51 -17.51
C ASN A 487 -33.05 -11.40 -17.43
N ALA A 488 -33.78 -11.30 -16.31
CA ALA A 488 -34.79 -10.27 -16.09
C ALA A 488 -34.18 -8.90 -15.75
N ARG A 489 -32.87 -8.84 -15.47
CA ARG A 489 -32.15 -7.62 -15.16
C ARG A 489 -31.10 -7.32 -16.22
N ASN A 490 -30.77 -6.04 -16.32
CA ASN A 490 -29.65 -5.53 -17.09
C ASN A 490 -28.62 -4.97 -16.11
N ILE A 491 -27.39 -5.44 -16.28
CA ILE A 491 -26.26 -5.10 -15.43
C ILE A 491 -25.29 -4.23 -16.22
N THR A 492 -24.79 -3.17 -15.60
CA THR A 492 -23.66 -2.40 -16.12
C THR A 492 -22.53 -2.42 -15.12
N TYR A 493 -21.30 -2.56 -15.61
CA TYR A 493 -20.11 -2.67 -14.78
C TYR A 493 -18.94 -1.89 -15.39
N SER A 494 -18.18 -1.20 -14.54
CA SER A 494 -16.93 -0.56 -14.91
C SER A 494 -15.92 -0.65 -13.78
N SER A 495 -14.64 -0.64 -14.14
CA SER A 495 -13.49 -0.61 -13.24
C SER A 495 -12.48 0.41 -13.75
N MET A 496 -11.94 1.21 -12.84
CA MET A 496 -11.01 2.30 -13.10
C MET A 496 -9.85 2.23 -12.12
N TYR A 497 -8.69 2.76 -12.52
CA TYR A 497 -7.43 2.56 -11.80
C TYR A 497 -6.67 3.88 -11.55
N ASP A 498 -6.13 3.99 -10.34
CA ASP A 498 -5.18 5.01 -9.93
C ASP A 498 -3.88 4.32 -9.48
N ASN A 499 -2.86 4.35 -10.33
CA ASN A 499 -1.57 3.73 -10.07
C ASN A 499 -0.58 4.67 -9.35
N ALA A 500 -0.99 5.91 -9.03
CA ALA A 500 -0.14 6.90 -8.36
C ALA A 500 -0.34 6.88 -6.83
N SER A 501 -1.57 6.66 -6.36
CA SER A 501 -1.88 6.64 -4.92
C SER A 501 -1.73 5.24 -4.33
N GLN A 502 -1.18 5.13 -3.11
CA GLN A 502 -1.13 3.88 -2.32
C GLN A 502 -0.59 2.64 -3.05
N ALA A 503 0.30 2.83 -4.04
CA ALA A 503 0.81 1.79 -4.93
C ALA A 503 -0.23 1.11 -5.86
N GLY A 504 -1.44 1.66 -5.96
CA GLY A 504 -2.51 1.17 -6.84
C GLY A 504 -3.87 1.10 -6.14
N ILE A 505 -4.83 1.91 -6.57
CA ILE A 505 -6.23 1.87 -6.14
C ILE A 505 -7.11 1.48 -7.32
N THR A 506 -8.00 0.52 -7.10
CA THR A 506 -9.05 0.12 -8.04
C THR A 506 -10.41 0.63 -7.55
N TYR A 507 -11.12 1.35 -8.43
CA TYR A 507 -12.48 1.83 -8.21
C TYR A 507 -13.43 1.16 -9.19
N SER A 508 -14.37 0.37 -8.67
CA SER A 508 -15.35 -0.37 -9.46
C SER A 508 -16.78 -0.03 -9.08
N TRP A 509 -17.70 -0.10 -10.04
CA TRP A 509 -19.12 0.08 -9.76
C TRP A 509 -20.01 -0.84 -10.58
N ILE A 510 -21.18 -1.15 -10.03
CA ILE A 510 -22.21 -2.01 -10.61
C ILE A 510 -23.54 -1.27 -10.56
N ARG A 511 -24.27 -1.23 -11.68
CA ARG A 511 -25.70 -0.90 -11.66
C ARG A 511 -26.54 -2.11 -12.08
N SER A 512 -27.67 -2.30 -11.42
CA SER A 512 -28.60 -3.41 -11.65
C SER A 512 -30.02 -2.88 -11.76
N GLY A 513 -30.65 -3.01 -12.92
CA GLY A 513 -32.01 -2.50 -13.17
C GLY A 513 -32.83 -3.41 -14.08
N GLY A 514 -34.14 -3.18 -14.14
CA GLY A 514 -35.05 -3.93 -15.03
C GLY A 514 -35.05 -3.44 -16.49
N SER A 515 -34.64 -2.20 -16.73
CA SER A 515 -34.54 -1.57 -18.05
C SER A 515 -33.09 -1.54 -18.55
N THR A 516 -32.88 -1.27 -19.84
CA THR A 516 -31.54 -0.97 -20.36
C THR A 516 -30.97 0.26 -19.65
N LEU A 517 -29.69 0.22 -19.30
CA LEU A 517 -29.00 1.28 -18.57
C LEU A 517 -27.87 1.80 -19.46
N GLU A 518 -27.97 3.05 -19.94
CA GLU A 518 -26.93 3.71 -20.73
C GLU A 518 -26.27 4.83 -19.90
N ALA A 519 -25.71 4.47 -18.75
CA ALA A 519 -25.32 5.42 -17.71
C ALA A 519 -23.80 5.65 -17.68
N HIS A 520 -23.25 6.33 -18.69
CA HIS A 520 -21.80 6.51 -18.86
C HIS A 520 -21.17 7.57 -17.93
N TYR A 521 -21.59 7.60 -16.67
CA TYR A 521 -21.08 8.46 -15.60
C TYR A 521 -20.86 7.65 -14.33
N ASP A 522 -20.04 8.16 -13.42
CA ASP A 522 -19.73 7.49 -12.17
C ASP A 522 -20.94 7.45 -11.21
N VAL A 523 -20.95 6.47 -10.31
CA VAL A 523 -22.00 6.40 -9.29
C VAL A 523 -21.74 7.48 -8.24
N THR A 524 -22.55 8.53 -8.26
CA THR A 524 -22.53 9.66 -7.30
C THR A 524 -23.25 9.33 -5.99
N GLN A 525 -24.27 8.48 -6.05
CA GLN A 525 -25.07 8.06 -4.90
C GLN A 525 -25.30 6.55 -4.92
N ALA A 526 -24.40 5.81 -4.29
CA ALA A 526 -24.46 4.36 -4.17
C ALA A 526 -25.36 3.90 -3.02
N ASP A 527 -26.12 2.84 -3.25
CA ASP A 527 -26.89 2.15 -2.21
C ASP A 527 -25.96 1.47 -1.19
N VAL A 528 -24.89 0.88 -1.70
CA VAL A 528 -23.85 0.20 -0.93
C VAL A 528 -22.48 0.62 -1.46
N VAL A 529 -21.62 1.09 -0.56
CA VAL A 529 -20.20 1.32 -0.82
C VAL A 529 -19.40 0.28 -0.03
N VAL A 530 -18.49 -0.42 -0.68
CA VAL A 530 -17.59 -1.40 -0.07
C VAL A 530 -16.17 -0.87 -0.14
N VAL A 531 -15.44 -0.92 0.97
CA VAL A 531 -14.03 -0.56 1.08
C VAL A 531 -13.29 -1.79 1.58
N ASN A 532 -12.58 -2.49 0.69
CA ASN A 532 -11.92 -3.74 1.02
C ASN A 532 -10.55 -3.55 1.71
N ASP A 533 -9.94 -2.37 1.58
CA ASP A 533 -8.79 -2.00 2.41
C ASP A 533 -8.98 -0.61 3.01
N SER A 534 -8.94 -0.53 4.34
CA SER A 534 -9.09 0.71 5.09
C SER A 534 -8.06 1.80 4.76
N LYS A 535 -6.91 1.48 4.14
CA LYS A 535 -5.92 2.47 3.68
C LYS A 535 -6.47 3.43 2.63
N VAL A 536 -7.48 3.01 1.85
CA VAL A 536 -8.15 3.89 0.86
C VAL A 536 -8.73 5.13 1.54
N LEU A 537 -9.15 5.02 2.80
CA LEU A 537 -9.72 6.11 3.61
C LEU A 537 -8.71 7.25 3.88
N LEU A 538 -7.40 7.02 3.64
CA LEU A 538 -6.36 8.04 3.75
C LEU A 538 -6.26 8.93 2.50
N SER A 539 -6.79 8.46 1.37
CA SER A 539 -6.64 9.11 0.06
C SER A 539 -7.95 9.64 -0.52
N TYR A 540 -9.10 9.08 -0.14
CA TYR A 540 -10.41 9.45 -0.73
C TYR A 540 -11.53 9.60 0.32
N ASP A 541 -12.45 10.54 0.08
CA ASP A 541 -13.71 10.64 0.82
C ASP A 541 -14.76 9.68 0.25
N VAL A 542 -14.63 8.41 0.62
CA VAL A 542 -15.54 7.35 0.15
C VAL A 542 -16.99 7.52 0.66
N ALA A 543 -17.20 8.21 1.79
CA ALA A 543 -18.55 8.42 2.33
C ALA A 543 -19.36 9.43 1.51
N SER A 544 -18.69 10.32 0.77
CA SER A 544 -19.34 11.24 -0.16
C SER A 544 -20.17 10.52 -1.22
N GLY A 545 -19.76 9.33 -1.65
CA GLY A 545 -20.49 8.51 -2.62
C GLY A 545 -21.67 7.70 -2.04
N VAL A 546 -21.82 7.62 -0.72
CA VAL A 546 -22.92 6.86 -0.09
C VAL A 546 -24.22 7.65 -0.20
N LYS A 547 -25.35 7.02 -0.57
CA LYS A 547 -26.66 7.70 -0.58
C LYS A 547 -27.15 8.02 0.84
N ASN A 548 -28.13 8.91 0.97
CA ASN A 548 -28.82 9.14 2.24
C ASN A 548 -29.52 7.84 2.72
N GLY A 549 -29.19 7.39 3.92
CA GLY A 549 -29.64 6.10 4.47
C GLY A 549 -29.00 4.86 3.82
N GLY A 550 -27.96 5.04 3.00
CA GLY A 550 -27.20 3.97 2.36
C GLY A 550 -26.30 3.19 3.31
N LEU A 551 -25.56 2.23 2.77
CA LEU A 551 -24.68 1.35 3.54
C LEU A 551 -23.21 1.56 3.15
N LEU A 552 -22.33 1.63 4.15
CA LEU A 552 -20.88 1.55 3.98
C LEU A 552 -20.35 0.29 4.68
N LEU A 553 -19.72 -0.62 3.92
CA LEU A 553 -19.06 -1.82 4.42
C LEU A 553 -17.55 -1.63 4.32
N ILE A 554 -16.83 -1.66 5.44
CA ILE A 554 -15.37 -1.49 5.47
C ILE A 554 -14.73 -2.75 6.03
N ARG A 555 -13.76 -3.31 5.31
CA ARG A 555 -12.89 -4.35 5.86
C ARG A 555 -11.84 -3.69 6.76
N SER A 556 -11.95 -3.96 8.06
CA SER A 556 -11.09 -3.34 9.07
C SER A 556 -11.09 -4.14 10.37
N ASN A 557 -9.92 -4.20 11.00
CA ASN A 557 -9.73 -4.85 12.30
C ASN A 557 -9.80 -3.85 13.48
N VAL A 558 -10.20 -2.60 13.22
CA VAL A 558 -10.39 -1.57 14.25
C VAL A 558 -11.43 -2.05 15.27
N LYS A 559 -11.16 -1.85 16.57
CA LYS A 559 -12.07 -2.18 17.68
C LYS A 559 -12.98 -1.00 17.99
N ASP A 560 -14.09 -1.26 18.67
CA ASP A 560 -15.12 -0.24 18.94
C ASP A 560 -14.59 0.93 19.79
N GLU A 561 -13.68 0.66 20.71
CA GLU A 561 -13.01 1.67 21.55
C GLU A 561 -12.11 2.62 20.74
N ASP A 562 -11.63 2.19 19.58
CA ASP A 562 -10.65 2.91 18.76
C ASP A 562 -11.27 3.62 17.55
N LEU A 563 -12.58 3.45 17.30
CA LEU A 563 -13.26 3.94 16.09
C LEU A 563 -13.06 5.44 15.86
N GLU A 564 -13.23 6.25 16.91
CA GLU A 564 -13.09 7.72 16.79
C GLU A 564 -11.67 8.17 16.51
N SER A 565 -10.68 7.41 17.00
CA SER A 565 -9.26 7.69 16.81
C SER A 565 -8.69 7.18 15.48
N LYS A 566 -9.33 6.18 14.87
CA LYS A 566 -8.84 5.49 13.65
C LYS A 566 -9.62 5.83 12.39
N LEU A 567 -10.89 6.22 12.48
CA LEU A 567 -11.68 6.64 11.32
C LEU A 567 -11.55 8.15 11.07
N PRO A 568 -11.27 8.57 9.83
CA PRO A 568 -11.16 10.00 9.49
C PRO A 568 -12.37 10.82 9.92
N ALA A 569 -12.15 12.04 10.42
CA ALA A 569 -13.23 12.92 10.87
C ALA A 569 -14.22 13.26 9.74
N GLN A 570 -13.73 13.48 8.51
CA GLN A 570 -14.55 13.72 7.32
C GLN A 570 -15.51 12.55 7.05
N LEU A 571 -14.99 11.31 7.09
CA LEU A 571 -15.79 10.09 6.92
C LEU A 571 -16.92 10.01 7.97
N ARG A 572 -16.57 10.16 9.25
CA ARG A 572 -17.52 10.10 10.38
C ARG A 572 -18.63 11.13 10.24
N ARG A 573 -18.27 12.36 9.89
CA ARG A 573 -19.21 13.47 9.69
C ARG A 573 -20.17 13.19 8.55
N THR A 574 -19.67 12.78 7.39
CA THR A 574 -20.50 12.49 6.21
C THR A 574 -21.48 11.33 6.50
N LEU A 575 -21.03 10.27 7.17
CA LEU A 575 -21.90 9.16 7.57
C LEU A 575 -23.05 9.61 8.48
N ALA A 576 -22.76 10.48 9.46
CA ALA A 576 -23.76 10.98 10.40
C ALA A 576 -24.76 11.95 9.77
N ILE A 577 -24.33 12.80 8.83
CA ILE A 577 -25.20 13.70 8.06
C ILE A 577 -26.14 12.89 7.17
N LYS A 578 -25.59 11.91 6.45
CA LYS A 578 -26.35 11.06 5.52
C LYS A 578 -27.20 9.99 6.22
N LYS A 579 -27.04 9.83 7.54
CA LYS A 579 -27.67 8.74 8.32
C LYS A 579 -27.39 7.37 7.72
N ALA A 580 -26.16 7.18 7.23
CA ALA A 580 -25.71 5.95 6.60
C ALA A 580 -25.49 4.85 7.65
N LYS A 581 -25.70 3.59 7.26
CA LYS A 581 -25.38 2.42 8.07
C LYS A 581 -23.93 2.04 7.86
N LEU A 582 -23.20 1.75 8.93
CA LEU A 582 -21.78 1.36 8.88
C LEU A 582 -21.64 -0.09 9.32
N PHE A 583 -21.00 -0.91 8.48
CA PHE A 583 -20.66 -2.30 8.78
C PHE A 583 -19.14 -2.48 8.70
N LEU A 584 -18.57 -3.21 9.66
CA LEU A 584 -17.16 -3.58 9.66
C LEU A 584 -17.01 -5.09 9.47
N LEU A 585 -16.22 -5.48 8.46
CA LEU A 585 -15.78 -6.86 8.25
C LEU A 585 -14.39 -7.04 8.90
N ASN A 586 -14.34 -7.77 10.01
CA ASN A 586 -13.12 -8.04 10.77
C ASN A 586 -12.72 -9.51 10.61
N VAL A 587 -11.60 -9.74 9.92
CA VAL A 587 -11.04 -11.09 9.74
C VAL A 587 -9.86 -11.25 10.72
N PRO A 588 -9.96 -12.15 11.73
CA PRO A 588 -8.88 -12.36 12.70
C PRO A 588 -7.56 -12.74 12.05
N GLN A 589 -6.44 -12.20 12.54
CA GLN A 589 -5.11 -12.49 11.99
C GLN A 589 -4.75 -13.98 12.08
N GLU A 590 -5.24 -14.69 13.10
CA GLU A 590 -4.97 -16.13 13.27
C GLU A 590 -5.76 -17.03 12.31
N ALA A 591 -6.74 -16.49 11.58
CA ALA A 591 -7.65 -17.28 10.75
C ALA A 591 -7.05 -17.73 9.41
N GLU A 592 -5.99 -17.06 8.90
CA GLU A 592 -5.30 -17.32 7.62
C GLU A 592 -6.21 -17.96 6.54
N LEU A 593 -7.24 -17.22 6.11
CA LEU A 593 -8.18 -17.72 5.10
C LEU A 593 -7.50 -17.86 3.72
N PRO A 594 -7.68 -18.98 3.01
CA PRO A 594 -7.25 -19.10 1.62
C PRO A 594 -7.90 -18.01 0.74
N PRO A 595 -7.22 -17.50 -0.31
CA PRO A 595 -7.73 -16.40 -1.14
C PRO A 595 -9.14 -16.62 -1.69
N GLU A 596 -9.46 -17.85 -2.07
CA GLU A 596 -10.80 -18.22 -2.57
C GLU A 596 -11.90 -18.05 -1.51
N LYS A 597 -11.64 -18.45 -0.26
CA LYS A 597 -12.60 -18.30 0.85
C LYS A 597 -12.72 -16.84 1.27
N ASP A 598 -11.62 -16.10 1.23
CA ASP A 598 -11.57 -14.69 1.62
C ASP A 598 -12.31 -13.78 0.63
N ASN A 599 -12.11 -14.01 -0.67
CA ASN A 599 -12.90 -13.34 -1.72
C ASN A 599 -14.40 -13.65 -1.56
N LEU A 600 -14.73 -14.92 -1.34
CA LEU A 600 -16.11 -15.34 -1.13
C LEU A 600 -16.74 -14.69 0.12
N LEU A 601 -15.96 -14.45 1.18
CA LEU A 601 -16.42 -13.79 2.39
C LEU A 601 -16.89 -12.36 2.10
N LEU A 602 -16.12 -11.59 1.34
CA LEU A 602 -16.49 -10.23 0.94
C LEU A 602 -17.74 -10.21 0.05
N GLN A 603 -17.82 -11.13 -0.92
CA GLN A 603 -18.98 -11.28 -1.80
C GLN A 603 -20.27 -11.57 -0.99
N LEU A 604 -20.21 -12.53 -0.06
CA LEU A 604 -21.36 -12.89 0.77
C LEU A 604 -21.71 -11.79 1.79
N ALA A 605 -20.72 -11.09 2.34
CA ALA A 605 -20.94 -9.95 3.22
C ALA A 605 -21.69 -8.82 2.50
N PHE A 606 -21.30 -8.49 1.27
CA PHE A 606 -22.01 -7.55 0.42
C PHE A 606 -23.45 -8.00 0.16
N LEU A 607 -23.64 -9.23 -0.34
CA LEU A 607 -24.96 -9.75 -0.70
C LEU A 607 -25.94 -9.73 0.48
N ARG A 608 -25.45 -10.11 1.67
CA ARG A 608 -26.25 -10.20 2.89
C ARG A 608 -26.74 -8.87 3.44
N HIS A 609 -26.03 -7.79 3.17
CA HIS A 609 -26.39 -6.47 3.68
C HIS A 609 -26.92 -5.53 2.59
N SER A 610 -26.83 -5.94 1.33
CA SER A 610 -27.50 -5.29 0.20
C SER A 610 -29.00 -5.60 0.18
N SER A 611 -29.80 -4.75 -0.48
CA SER A 611 -31.23 -4.99 -0.72
C SER A 611 -31.55 -6.16 -1.68
N GLU A 612 -30.55 -6.99 -2.02
CA GLU A 612 -30.68 -8.22 -2.82
C GLU A 612 -30.98 -9.48 -1.96
N ASP A 613 -31.27 -9.28 -0.68
CA ASP A 613 -31.35 -10.23 0.45
C ASP A 613 -32.23 -11.48 0.20
N ASP A 614 -33.34 -11.36 -0.55
CA ASP A 614 -34.26 -12.47 -0.83
C ASP A 614 -33.63 -13.66 -1.62
N ARG A 615 -32.40 -13.53 -2.10
CA ARG A 615 -31.77 -14.45 -3.07
C ARG A 615 -30.60 -15.27 -2.53
N ILE A 616 -30.14 -15.03 -1.29
CA ILE A 616 -28.96 -15.65 -0.66
C ILE A 616 -29.01 -17.19 -0.70
N ILE A 617 -30.19 -17.77 -0.55
CA ILE A 617 -30.39 -19.24 -0.52
C ILE A 617 -30.17 -19.86 -1.92
N ASN A 618 -30.57 -19.19 -3.00
CA ASN A 618 -30.35 -19.66 -4.39
C ASN A 618 -28.96 -19.31 -4.94
N ILE A 619 -28.31 -18.29 -4.37
CA ILE A 619 -27.01 -17.76 -4.82
C ILE A 619 -25.86 -18.71 -4.44
N SER A 620 -25.97 -19.42 -3.32
CA SER A 620 -24.92 -20.33 -2.84
C SER A 620 -24.61 -21.47 -3.84
N GLU A 621 -25.65 -22.04 -4.46
CA GLU A 621 -25.52 -23.10 -5.48
C GLU A 621 -25.02 -22.57 -6.84
N LYS A 622 -25.30 -21.30 -7.17
CA LYS A 622 -24.87 -20.68 -8.43
C LYS A 622 -23.44 -20.13 -8.35
N LEU A 623 -23.03 -19.59 -7.20
CA LEU A 623 -21.65 -19.15 -6.95
C LEU A 623 -20.66 -20.31 -7.12
N ALA A 624 -21.00 -21.50 -6.62
CA ALA A 624 -20.23 -22.74 -6.80
C ALA A 624 -20.00 -23.14 -8.28
N ASN A 625 -20.87 -22.70 -9.19
CA ASN A 625 -20.77 -22.99 -10.63
C ASN A 625 -20.01 -21.90 -11.42
N ILE A 626 -19.89 -20.67 -10.88
CA ILE A 626 -19.27 -19.52 -11.57
C ILE A 626 -17.80 -19.36 -11.18
N GLY A 627 -17.47 -19.58 -9.90
CA GLY A 627 -16.10 -19.74 -9.45
C GLY A 627 -15.63 -21.14 -9.79
N LYS A 628 -14.57 -21.28 -10.60
CA LYS A 628 -13.98 -22.60 -10.85
C LYS A 628 -13.57 -23.20 -9.49
N GLY A 629 -14.21 -24.30 -9.07
CA GLY A 629 -13.70 -25.15 -7.99
C GLY A 629 -14.20 -24.85 -6.57
N VAL A 630 -15.20 -23.99 -6.37
CA VAL A 630 -15.76 -23.79 -5.01
C VAL A 630 -16.84 -24.84 -4.72
N GLU A 631 -16.53 -25.79 -3.85
CA GLU A 631 -17.51 -26.79 -3.42
C GLU A 631 -18.67 -26.12 -2.65
N PRO A 632 -19.93 -26.57 -2.79
CA PRO A 632 -21.07 -26.01 -2.07
C PRO A 632 -20.91 -25.97 -0.54
N GLN A 633 -20.13 -26.89 0.03
CA GLN A 633 -19.80 -26.92 1.46
C GLN A 633 -18.99 -25.70 1.88
N THR A 634 -18.02 -25.27 1.07
CA THR A 634 -17.21 -24.07 1.30
C THR A 634 -18.06 -22.81 1.38
N VAL A 635 -19.12 -22.72 0.55
CA VAL A 635 -20.03 -21.57 0.57
C VAL A 635 -20.81 -21.50 1.89
N GLN A 636 -21.29 -22.64 2.39
CA GLN A 636 -21.99 -22.70 3.68
C GLN A 636 -21.07 -22.37 4.86
N GLU A 637 -19.83 -22.86 4.84
CA GLU A 637 -18.81 -22.53 5.84
C GLU A 637 -18.55 -21.02 5.88
N VAL A 638 -18.30 -20.40 4.73
CA VAL A 638 -18.01 -18.96 4.65
C VAL A 638 -19.23 -18.11 4.99
N ALA A 639 -20.45 -18.54 4.62
CA ALA A 639 -21.68 -17.85 4.99
C ALA A 639 -21.87 -17.78 6.52
N ALA A 640 -21.48 -18.83 7.26
CA ALA A 640 -21.50 -18.81 8.72
C ALA A 640 -20.44 -17.85 9.31
N LEU A 641 -19.31 -17.67 8.62
CA LEU A 641 -18.29 -16.69 9.02
C LEU A 641 -18.77 -15.24 8.84
N VAL A 642 -19.59 -14.94 7.83
CA VAL A 642 -20.17 -13.59 7.65
C VAL A 642 -20.90 -13.14 8.92
N ASP A 643 -21.72 -14.01 9.51
CA ASP A 643 -22.47 -13.71 10.75
C ASP A 643 -21.57 -13.50 11.97
N THR A 644 -20.32 -13.98 11.91
CA THR A 644 -19.34 -13.86 12.99
C THR A 644 -18.41 -12.66 12.77
N TYR A 645 -18.04 -12.36 11.52
CA TYR A 645 -17.00 -11.41 11.17
C TYR A 645 -17.54 -10.04 10.73
N VAL A 646 -18.80 -9.96 10.30
CA VAL A 646 -19.45 -8.68 10.00
C VAL A 646 -20.19 -8.18 11.23
N ARG A 647 -19.95 -6.94 11.61
CA ARG A 647 -20.68 -6.26 12.69
C ARG A 647 -21.19 -4.89 12.27
N GLU A 648 -22.39 -4.56 12.68
CA GLU A 648 -22.99 -3.23 12.50
C GLU A 648 -22.47 -2.28 13.58
N ILE A 649 -22.10 -1.06 13.18
CA ILE A 649 -21.65 0.01 14.06
C ILE A 649 -22.75 1.07 14.13
N GLU A 650 -23.18 1.40 15.34
CA GLU A 650 -24.11 2.50 15.57
C GLU A 650 -23.39 3.84 15.33
N VAL A 651 -23.84 4.61 14.34
CA VAL A 651 -23.27 5.92 14.00
C VAL A 651 -23.84 6.98 14.96
N PRO A 652 -23.03 7.54 15.89
CA PRO A 652 -23.51 8.51 16.85
C PRO A 652 -23.86 9.86 16.21
N GLN A 653 -24.88 10.55 16.72
CA GLN A 653 -25.20 11.91 16.24
C GLN A 653 -24.08 12.92 16.51
N SER A 654 -23.26 12.71 17.54
CA SER A 654 -22.11 13.57 17.86
C SER A 654 -21.07 13.65 16.74
N TRP A 655 -21.04 12.65 15.84
CA TRP A 655 -20.12 12.68 14.70
C TRP A 655 -20.44 13.77 13.67
N GLN A 656 -21.64 14.37 13.69
CA GLN A 656 -21.97 15.51 12.82
C GLN A 656 -21.10 16.74 13.10
N ASP A 657 -20.65 16.87 14.35
CA ASP A 657 -19.82 17.97 14.84
C ASP A 657 -18.33 17.60 14.95
N ALA A 658 -17.90 16.51 14.30
CA ALA A 658 -16.50 16.08 14.33
C ALA A 658 -15.58 17.16 13.74
N GLU A 659 -14.59 17.61 14.52
CA GLU A 659 -13.61 18.61 14.11
C GLU A 659 -12.56 18.01 13.16
N PHE A 660 -12.16 18.76 12.14
CA PHE A 660 -11.11 18.36 11.20
C PHE A 660 -9.73 18.54 11.85
N GLU A 661 -8.87 17.52 11.80
CA GLU A 661 -7.48 17.64 12.26
C GLU A 661 -6.60 18.40 11.23
N THR A 662 -7.04 18.46 9.97
CA THR A 662 -6.32 19.08 8.84
C THR A 662 -7.27 19.87 7.93
N ASP A 663 -6.80 20.98 7.35
CA ASP A 663 -7.56 21.81 6.39
C ASP A 663 -7.67 21.19 4.97
N ILE A 664 -7.07 20.01 4.75
CA ILE A 664 -7.02 19.36 3.43
C ILE A 664 -8.21 18.39 3.34
N LEU A 665 -9.17 18.72 2.47
CA LEU A 665 -10.30 17.85 2.15
C LEU A 665 -9.85 16.73 1.21
N LEU A 666 -10.22 15.49 1.51
CA LEU A 666 -9.98 14.36 0.62
C LEU A 666 -10.88 14.47 -0.63
N PRO A 667 -10.39 14.06 -1.81
CA PRO A 667 -11.18 14.05 -3.04
C PRO A 667 -12.37 13.10 -2.93
N SER A 668 -13.53 13.53 -3.44
CA SER A 668 -14.77 12.75 -3.51
C SER A 668 -14.97 12.03 -4.85
N SER A 669 -14.36 12.55 -5.92
CA SER A 669 -14.38 11.94 -7.26
C SER A 669 -13.15 11.07 -7.48
N PHE A 670 -13.31 10.03 -8.30
CA PHE A 670 -12.21 9.17 -8.72
C PHE A 670 -11.73 9.56 -10.12
N ASP A 671 -10.52 10.10 -10.21
CA ASP A 671 -9.90 10.50 -11.48
C ASP A 671 -8.89 9.44 -11.93
N PRO A 672 -9.24 8.56 -12.90
CA PRO A 672 -8.35 7.47 -13.30
C PRO A 672 -7.09 8.01 -13.98
N ASN A 673 -5.94 7.40 -13.72
CA ASN A 673 -4.69 7.66 -14.45
C ASN A 673 -4.17 6.43 -15.21
N SER A 674 -4.86 5.30 -15.09
CA SER A 674 -4.56 4.07 -15.80
C SER A 674 -5.85 3.31 -16.16
N PHE A 675 -5.77 2.48 -17.20
CA PHE A 675 -6.80 1.48 -17.51
C PHE A 675 -6.42 0.07 -17.06
N THR A 676 -5.24 -0.08 -16.45
CA THR A 676 -4.71 -1.34 -15.96
C THR A 676 -4.15 -1.17 -14.55
N ILE A 677 -4.23 -2.25 -13.78
CA ILE A 677 -3.61 -2.40 -12.46
C ILE A 677 -2.12 -2.09 -12.54
N ASN A 678 -1.56 -1.57 -11.45
CA ASN A 678 -0.13 -1.39 -11.33
C ASN A 678 0.61 -2.74 -11.43
N SER A 679 1.20 -3.01 -12.59
CA SER A 679 1.93 -4.25 -12.85
C SER A 679 3.27 -4.32 -12.13
N ALA A 680 3.76 -3.19 -11.58
CA ALA A 680 4.85 -3.18 -10.64
C ALA A 680 4.33 -3.72 -9.30
N LYS A 681 4.20 -5.05 -9.23
CA LYS A 681 4.08 -5.72 -7.94
C LYS A 681 5.16 -5.15 -7.04
N THR A 682 4.77 -4.64 -5.89
CA THR A 682 5.71 -4.39 -4.82
C THR A 682 6.33 -5.75 -4.52
N GLU A 683 7.48 -6.07 -5.13
CA GLU A 683 8.34 -7.09 -4.56
C GLU A 683 8.49 -6.62 -3.12
N LYS A 684 7.99 -7.43 -2.17
CA LYS A 684 8.27 -7.15 -0.76
C LYS A 684 9.78 -7.13 -0.69
N ASP A 685 10.34 -5.93 -0.64
CA ASP A 685 11.76 -5.73 -0.56
C ASP A 685 12.21 -6.67 0.56
N PRO A 686 13.11 -7.64 0.28
CA PRO A 686 13.55 -8.52 1.34
C PRO A 686 14.04 -7.64 2.46
N LYS A 687 13.43 -7.80 3.65
CA LYS A 687 13.59 -6.88 4.81
C LYS A 687 15.04 -6.56 5.15
N TYR A 688 15.99 -7.41 4.71
CA TYR A 688 17.41 -7.24 4.92
C TYR A 688 18.13 -7.51 3.60
N LEU A 689 18.86 -6.53 3.10
CA LEU A 689 19.61 -6.66 1.86
C LEU A 689 21.08 -6.29 2.08
N LEU A 690 21.96 -7.08 1.47
CA LEU A 690 23.32 -6.65 1.19
C LEU A 690 23.23 -5.68 0.00
N LYS A 691 23.22 -4.38 0.28
CA LYS A 691 23.07 -3.37 -0.77
C LYS A 691 24.45 -2.87 -1.18
N LYS A 692 24.65 -2.68 -2.49
CA LYS A 692 25.80 -1.91 -2.97
C LYS A 692 25.67 -0.48 -2.43
N SER A 693 26.80 0.16 -2.18
CA SER A 693 26.88 1.53 -1.62
C SER A 693 25.99 2.56 -2.33
N ILE A 694 25.60 2.32 -3.57
CA ILE A 694 24.70 3.16 -4.37
C ILE A 694 23.32 3.33 -3.72
N HIS A 695 22.69 2.27 -3.20
CA HIS A 695 21.35 2.41 -2.61
C HIS A 695 21.40 3.18 -1.29
N SER A 696 22.38 2.87 -0.44
CA SER A 696 22.64 3.64 0.77
C SER A 696 22.94 5.11 0.44
N ALA A 697 23.65 5.38 -0.67
CA ALA A 697 23.88 6.75 -1.15
C ALA A 697 22.58 7.44 -1.59
N ILE A 698 21.63 6.72 -2.20
CA ILE A 698 20.30 7.26 -2.55
C ILE A 698 19.55 7.66 -1.26
N ILE A 699 19.41 6.74 -0.28
CA ILE A 699 18.73 7.05 1.00
C ILE A 699 19.39 8.24 1.71
N LEU A 700 20.73 8.26 1.77
CA LEU A 700 21.48 9.36 2.38
C LEU A 700 21.33 10.70 1.64
N SER A 701 21.01 10.66 0.35
CA SER A 701 20.81 11.84 -0.51
C SER A 701 19.38 12.37 -0.44
N PHE A 702 18.39 11.53 -0.12
CA PHE A 702 16.96 11.88 -0.05
C PHE A 702 16.40 11.63 1.36
N ARG A 703 17.01 12.25 2.38
CA ARG A 703 16.75 11.92 3.79
C ARG A 703 15.30 12.15 4.20
N GLU A 704 14.66 13.15 3.61
CA GLU A 704 13.27 13.52 3.86
C GLU A 704 12.29 12.48 3.31
N ALA A 705 12.58 11.92 2.13
CA ALA A 705 11.73 10.92 1.49
C ALA A 705 11.74 9.55 2.18
N PHE A 706 12.80 9.27 2.95
CA PHE A 706 13.00 8.01 3.68
C PHE A 706 12.95 8.18 5.21
N GLU A 707 12.51 9.36 5.70
CA GLU A 707 12.40 9.67 7.13
C GLU A 707 13.68 9.37 7.94
N LEU A 708 14.86 9.55 7.33
CA LEU A 708 16.12 9.12 7.92
C LEU A 708 16.50 9.99 9.14
N GLN A 709 16.58 9.37 10.31
CA GLN A 709 17.01 10.02 11.55
C GLN A 709 18.45 9.63 11.95
N THR A 710 19.16 10.58 12.57
CA THR A 710 20.49 10.32 13.16
C THR A 710 20.37 10.35 14.67
N ALA A 711 20.59 9.22 15.32
CA ALA A 711 20.52 9.10 16.77
C ALA A 711 21.56 8.09 17.29
N LEU A 712 21.96 8.25 18.55
CA LEU A 712 22.88 7.33 19.21
C LEU A 712 22.09 6.12 19.71
N ARG A 713 22.14 5.00 18.98
CA ARG A 713 21.38 3.78 19.31
C ARG A 713 19.88 4.09 19.51
N PRO A 714 19.18 4.53 18.45
CA PRO A 714 17.75 4.88 18.52
C PRO A 714 16.84 3.68 18.82
N ASP A 715 17.40 2.47 18.75
CA ASP A 715 16.73 1.20 18.91
C ASP A 715 16.13 0.95 20.30
N LEU A 716 16.40 1.80 21.31
CA LEU A 716 16.06 1.51 22.69
C LEU A 716 15.04 2.50 23.28
N PRO A 717 14.12 2.05 24.14
CA PRO A 717 13.20 2.93 24.90
C PRO A 717 13.90 3.73 26.00
N VAL A 718 15.21 3.54 26.20
CA VAL A 718 16.03 4.20 27.22
C VAL A 718 17.13 5.02 26.57
N GLU A 719 17.39 6.20 27.10
CA GLU A 719 18.41 7.10 26.59
C GLU A 719 19.82 6.50 26.75
N ASN A 720 20.61 6.59 25.66
CA ASN A 720 21.96 6.06 25.60
C ASN A 720 23.00 7.19 25.72
N PHE A 721 24.08 6.90 26.42
CA PHE A 721 25.18 7.84 26.65
C PHE A 721 26.51 7.23 26.20
N ILE A 722 27.42 8.06 25.70
CA ILE A 722 28.83 7.67 25.53
C ILE A 722 29.60 8.19 26.73
N VAL A 723 30.17 7.28 27.50
CA VAL A 723 31.02 7.59 28.66
C VAL A 723 32.45 7.14 28.39
N ARG A 724 33.41 7.67 29.15
CA ARG A 724 34.84 7.33 28.99
C ARG A 724 35.36 6.63 30.23
N VAL A 725 36.15 5.59 30.04
CA VAL A 725 36.82 4.90 31.16
C VAL A 725 37.79 5.85 31.85
N GLN A 726 37.54 6.13 33.12
CA GLN A 726 38.36 6.96 33.98
C GLN A 726 39.36 6.11 34.77
N GLU A 727 38.90 4.98 35.33
CA GLU A 727 39.72 4.02 36.05
C GLU A 727 39.30 2.58 35.69
N ASN A 728 40.27 1.67 35.61
CA ASN A 728 40.01 0.22 35.52
C ASN A 728 41.05 -0.49 36.40
N LYS A 729 40.66 -0.86 37.61
CA LYS A 729 41.55 -1.35 38.67
C LYS A 729 41.13 -2.73 39.15
N ARG A 730 42.05 -3.69 39.09
CA ARG A 730 41.87 -5.01 39.70
C ARG A 730 41.95 -4.91 41.23
N LEU A 731 40.94 -5.43 41.93
CA LEU A 731 40.85 -5.44 43.39
C LEU A 731 41.46 -6.70 44.03
N THR A 732 41.55 -7.81 43.29
CA THR A 732 42.14 -9.07 43.77
C THR A 732 43.63 -9.18 43.44
N PRO A 733 44.44 -9.88 44.25
CA PRO A 733 45.85 -10.12 43.94
C PRO A 733 46.04 -10.87 42.61
N LEU A 734 47.15 -10.62 41.90
CA LEU A 734 47.49 -11.29 40.63
C LEU A 734 47.64 -12.81 40.78
N SER A 735 48.00 -13.28 41.97
CA SER A 735 48.13 -14.71 42.31
C SER A 735 46.78 -15.40 42.54
N TYR A 736 45.68 -14.67 42.55
CA TYR A 736 44.34 -15.20 42.78
C TYR A 736 43.63 -15.50 41.46
N ASP A 737 42.91 -16.63 41.42
CA ASP A 737 42.25 -17.18 40.22
C ASP A 737 41.04 -16.35 39.78
N ARG A 738 40.40 -15.63 40.72
CA ARG A 738 39.23 -14.82 40.43
C ARG A 738 39.59 -13.35 40.24
N ASN A 739 39.32 -12.82 39.06
CA ASN A 739 39.61 -11.42 38.72
C ASN A 739 38.38 -10.55 39.00
N ILE A 740 38.49 -9.62 39.96
CA ILE A 740 37.44 -8.66 40.29
C ILE A 740 37.97 -7.26 40.03
N PHE A 741 37.21 -6.43 39.32
CA PHE A 741 37.61 -5.09 38.89
C PHE A 741 36.66 -4.03 39.41
N HIS A 742 37.24 -2.92 39.85
CA HIS A 742 36.59 -1.62 39.98
C HIS A 742 36.78 -0.85 38.68
N ILE A 743 35.70 -0.36 38.10
CA ILE A 743 35.75 0.44 36.87
C ILE A 743 34.99 1.73 37.11
N GLU A 744 35.61 2.86 36.79
CA GLU A 744 34.98 4.18 36.84
C GLU A 744 34.81 4.72 35.43
N PHE A 745 33.65 5.33 35.16
CA PHE A 745 33.37 6.04 33.92
C PHE A 745 33.09 7.51 34.20
N ASP A 746 33.74 8.39 33.42
CA ASP A 746 33.54 9.83 33.45
C ASP A 746 32.24 10.22 32.72
N LEU A 747 31.41 10.99 33.42
CA LEU A 747 30.11 11.51 32.97
C LEU A 747 30.18 13.00 32.57
N SER A 748 31.35 13.63 32.65
CA SER A 748 31.50 15.06 32.37
C SER A 748 31.05 15.39 30.95
N GLY A 749 30.05 16.28 30.83
CA GLY A 749 29.52 16.73 29.54
C GLY A 749 28.56 15.75 28.84
N THR A 750 28.19 14.63 29.48
CA THR A 750 27.24 13.66 28.90
C THR A 750 25.78 13.96 29.25
N GLY A 751 25.53 14.71 30.34
CA GLY A 751 24.18 14.96 30.86
C GLY A 751 23.54 13.77 31.57
N MET A 752 24.25 12.64 31.67
CA MET A 752 23.74 11.40 32.24
C MET A 752 23.50 11.54 33.76
N THR A 753 22.29 11.22 34.19
CA THR A 753 21.90 11.16 35.60
C THR A 753 21.45 9.75 35.97
N TYR A 754 21.70 9.33 37.21
CA TYR A 754 21.26 8.05 37.73
C TYR A 754 20.89 8.17 39.21
N GLU A 755 19.89 7.40 39.61
CA GLU A 755 19.47 7.32 41.01
C GLU A 755 20.15 6.18 41.76
N ILE A 756 20.08 6.23 43.09
CA ILE A 756 20.59 5.17 43.95
C ILE A 756 19.89 3.85 43.65
N GLY A 757 20.71 2.82 43.46
CA GLY A 757 20.25 1.45 43.26
C GLY A 757 19.98 1.05 41.83
N GLU A 758 20.12 1.98 40.88
CA GLU A 758 19.96 1.68 39.45
C GLU A 758 21.11 0.84 38.88
N ALA A 759 20.84 0.26 37.72
CA ALA A 759 21.82 -0.53 36.99
C ALA A 759 22.32 0.21 35.74
N LEU A 760 23.61 0.07 35.46
CA LEU A 760 24.24 0.54 34.24
C LEU A 760 24.18 -0.59 33.20
N GLY A 761 23.45 -0.36 32.12
CA GLY A 761 23.42 -1.23 30.95
C GLY A 761 24.67 -1.01 30.09
N ILE A 762 25.56 -2.00 30.04
CA ILE A 762 26.76 -1.97 29.21
C ILE A 762 26.46 -2.61 27.85
N HIS A 763 26.68 -1.84 26.77
CA HIS A 763 26.58 -2.31 25.39
C HIS A 763 27.94 -2.88 24.94
N ALA A 764 28.23 -4.10 25.38
CA ALA A 764 29.46 -4.79 24.99
C ALA A 764 29.49 -5.09 23.49
N GLN A 765 30.71 -5.25 22.95
CA GLN A 765 30.96 -5.58 21.55
C GLN A 765 31.64 -6.95 21.46
N ASN A 766 31.45 -7.63 20.34
CA ASN A 766 32.21 -8.85 20.03
C ASN A 766 33.70 -8.51 19.88
N ASP A 767 34.55 -9.50 20.17
CA ASP A 767 36.00 -9.37 20.01
C ASP A 767 36.34 -9.18 18.53
N THR A 768 37.09 -8.12 18.21
CA THR A 768 37.36 -7.74 16.83
C THR A 768 38.17 -8.80 16.08
N GLU A 769 39.09 -9.49 16.77
CA GLU A 769 39.89 -10.54 16.15
C GLU A 769 39.05 -11.78 15.85
N GLU A 770 38.12 -12.14 16.75
CA GLU A 770 37.18 -13.25 16.53
C GLU A 770 36.22 -12.94 15.37
N VAL A 771 35.72 -11.69 15.27
CA VAL A 771 34.86 -11.24 14.16
C VAL A 771 35.60 -11.29 12.82
N GLU A 772 36.85 -10.81 12.75
CA GLU A 772 37.65 -10.87 11.52
C GLU A 772 37.89 -12.31 11.06
N GLN A 773 38.16 -13.22 12.00
CA GLN A 773 38.31 -14.65 11.71
C GLN A 773 37.01 -15.25 11.17
N PHE A 774 35.86 -14.90 11.76
CA PHE A 774 34.56 -15.34 11.29
C PHE A 774 34.24 -14.81 9.89
N ILE A 775 34.45 -13.51 9.63
CA ILE A 775 34.25 -12.88 8.30
C ILE A 775 35.07 -13.61 7.24
N LYS A 776 36.34 -13.91 7.54
CA LYS A 776 37.24 -14.65 6.64
C LYS A 776 36.75 -16.07 6.38
N PHE A 777 36.30 -16.78 7.41
CA PHE A 777 35.71 -18.11 7.27
C PHE A 777 34.44 -18.10 6.42
N TYR A 778 33.56 -17.13 6.66
CA TYR A 778 32.24 -17.06 6.04
C TYR A 778 32.27 -16.50 4.60
N GLY A 779 33.41 -15.93 4.18
CA GLY A 779 33.60 -15.39 2.83
C GLY A 779 32.96 -14.03 2.60
N LEU A 780 32.87 -13.18 3.63
CA LEU A 780 32.21 -11.88 3.57
C LEU A 780 33.21 -10.74 3.36
N ASN A 781 32.77 -9.63 2.76
CA ASN A 781 33.54 -8.39 2.70
C ASN A 781 33.17 -7.48 3.89
N PRO A 782 34.11 -7.13 4.78
CA PRO A 782 33.81 -6.34 5.98
C PRO A 782 33.24 -4.95 5.69
N ASN A 783 33.46 -4.40 4.49
CA ASN A 783 33.05 -3.05 4.10
C ASN A 783 31.69 -2.98 3.38
N ASP A 784 31.08 -4.12 3.07
CA ASP A 784 29.76 -4.12 2.43
C ASP A 784 28.72 -3.58 3.42
N VAL A 785 27.77 -2.78 2.90
CA VAL A 785 26.70 -2.17 3.70
C VAL A 785 25.48 -3.10 3.70
N VAL A 786 24.93 -3.29 4.88
CA VAL A 786 23.81 -4.19 5.16
C VAL A 786 22.76 -3.46 5.98
N GLU A 787 21.51 -3.80 5.73
CA GLU A 787 20.39 -3.46 6.59
C GLU A 787 20.20 -4.60 7.59
N VAL A 788 20.25 -4.27 8.88
CA VAL A 788 20.05 -5.23 9.98
C VAL A 788 18.97 -4.72 10.92
N PRO A 789 18.19 -5.60 11.55
CA PRO A 789 17.14 -5.15 12.46
C PRO A 789 17.76 -4.41 13.65
N SER A 790 17.00 -3.44 14.16
CA SER A 790 17.20 -2.83 15.46
C SER A 790 17.11 -3.90 16.56
N ARG A 791 17.80 -3.68 17.70
CA ARG A 791 17.96 -4.72 18.73
C ARG A 791 16.68 -5.00 19.51
N ASP A 792 15.85 -3.98 19.73
CA ASP A 792 14.60 -4.10 20.48
C ASP A 792 13.34 -4.03 19.58
N ASP A 793 13.45 -3.49 18.35
CA ASP A 793 12.36 -3.41 17.37
C ASP A 793 12.75 -4.06 16.03
N PRO A 794 12.26 -5.27 15.72
CA PRO A 794 12.54 -5.96 14.46
C PRO A 794 12.02 -5.25 13.20
N ASP A 795 11.11 -4.28 13.33
CA ASP A 795 10.55 -3.54 12.20
C ASP A 795 11.32 -2.24 11.89
N GLN A 796 12.27 -1.84 12.74
CA GLN A 796 13.23 -0.77 12.44
C GLN A 796 14.55 -1.35 11.91
N LEU A 797 15.07 -0.76 10.83
CA LEU A 797 16.30 -1.22 10.17
C LEU A 797 17.45 -0.23 10.35
N GLU A 798 18.62 -0.74 10.71
CA GLU A 798 19.87 0.02 10.78
C GLU A 798 20.77 -0.30 9.57
N MET A 799 21.31 0.74 8.93
CA MET A 799 22.39 0.58 7.95
C MET A 799 23.76 0.51 8.64
N ARG A 800 24.46 -0.61 8.47
CA ARG A 800 25.78 -0.89 9.05
C ARG A 800 26.69 -1.53 8.01
N THR A 801 28.01 -1.49 8.21
CA THR A 801 28.88 -2.43 7.48
C THR A 801 28.77 -3.84 8.06
N ILE A 802 29.10 -4.88 7.30
CA ILE A 802 29.15 -6.27 7.83
C ILE A 802 29.99 -6.34 9.11
N PHE A 803 31.16 -5.68 9.11
CA PHE A 803 32.02 -5.65 10.29
C PHE A 803 31.34 -5.00 11.50
N GLN A 804 30.66 -3.87 11.30
CA GLN A 804 29.93 -3.19 12.38
C GLN A 804 28.75 -4.04 12.88
N ALA A 805 27.99 -4.65 11.97
CA ALA A 805 26.85 -5.49 12.31
C ALA A 805 27.27 -6.70 13.16
N LEU A 806 28.33 -7.41 12.77
CA LEU A 806 28.87 -8.54 13.54
C LEU A 806 29.54 -8.12 14.84
N CYS A 807 30.09 -6.90 14.94
CA CYS A 807 30.68 -6.40 16.18
C CYS A 807 29.63 -5.93 17.20
N GLN A 808 28.50 -5.37 16.74
CA GLN A 808 27.65 -4.52 17.57
C GLN A 808 26.15 -4.87 17.56
N ASN A 809 25.66 -5.57 16.53
CA ASN A 809 24.24 -5.85 16.34
C ASN A 809 23.91 -7.34 16.49
N ILE A 810 24.73 -8.24 15.93
CA ILE A 810 24.45 -9.69 15.86
C ILE A 810 25.26 -10.48 16.90
N ASP A 811 24.60 -11.31 17.72
CA ASP A 811 25.24 -12.09 18.78
C ASP A 811 25.86 -13.41 18.27
N ILE A 812 26.77 -13.32 17.29
CA ILE A 812 27.34 -14.49 16.59
C ILE A 812 28.17 -15.43 17.50
N PHE A 813 28.67 -14.93 18.63
CA PHE A 813 29.38 -15.72 19.64
C PHE A 813 28.51 -16.06 20.86
N GLY A 814 27.21 -15.77 20.77
CA GLY A 814 26.20 -16.12 21.77
C GLY A 814 25.77 -17.59 21.71
N ARG A 815 24.90 -17.97 22.66
CA ARG A 815 24.35 -19.33 22.78
C ARG A 815 23.16 -19.52 21.82
N PRO A 816 23.21 -20.50 20.88
CA PRO A 816 22.12 -20.73 19.94
C PRO A 816 20.88 -21.38 20.61
N PRO A 817 19.66 -20.85 20.39
CA PRO A 817 18.41 -21.47 20.84
C PRO A 817 17.99 -22.61 19.89
N LYS A 818 17.05 -23.47 20.30
CA LYS A 818 16.54 -24.58 19.47
C LYS A 818 16.05 -24.12 18.08
N LYS A 819 15.30 -23.03 18.02
CA LYS A 819 14.78 -22.44 16.77
C LYS A 819 15.87 -22.13 15.74
N PHE A 820 17.09 -21.81 16.18
CA PHE A 820 18.19 -21.55 15.26
C PHE A 820 18.60 -22.80 14.48
N TYR A 821 18.62 -23.98 15.13
CA TYR A 821 18.96 -25.24 14.47
C TYR A 821 17.92 -25.64 13.42
N GLU A 822 16.64 -25.42 13.72
CA GLU A 822 15.53 -25.65 12.79
C GLU A 822 15.67 -24.75 11.56
N ALA A 823 15.84 -23.44 11.77
CA ALA A 823 15.97 -22.47 10.68
C ALA A 823 17.25 -22.70 9.85
N LEU A 824 18.37 -23.05 10.49
CA LEU A 824 19.62 -23.34 9.79
C LEU A 824 19.52 -24.57 8.89
N SER A 825 18.69 -25.55 9.24
CA SER A 825 18.51 -26.79 8.47
C SER A 825 17.94 -26.57 7.06
N GLU A 826 17.23 -25.46 6.82
CA GLU A 826 16.69 -25.09 5.51
C GLU A 826 17.79 -24.74 4.51
N PHE A 827 18.94 -24.29 5.01
CA PHE A 827 20.10 -23.88 4.21
C PHE A 827 21.13 -25.00 4.03
N ALA A 828 20.93 -26.17 4.65
CA ALA A 828 21.81 -27.32 4.55
C ALA A 828 21.68 -28.00 3.18
N THR A 829 22.80 -28.08 2.44
CA THR A 829 22.87 -28.79 1.16
C THR A 829 23.21 -30.28 1.31
N ASP A 830 23.76 -30.70 2.46
CA ASP A 830 23.98 -32.11 2.80
C ASP A 830 22.78 -32.66 3.59
N ASP A 831 22.17 -33.74 3.09
CA ASP A 831 20.98 -34.37 3.69
C ASP A 831 21.24 -34.93 5.10
N ASN A 832 22.47 -35.33 5.43
CA ASN A 832 22.83 -35.82 6.76
C ASN A 832 22.93 -34.66 7.74
N GLU A 833 23.62 -33.59 7.37
CA GLU A 833 23.70 -32.36 8.18
C GLU A 833 22.31 -31.77 8.43
N LYS A 834 21.44 -31.77 7.41
CA LYS A 834 20.05 -31.33 7.53
C LYS A 834 19.26 -32.14 8.57
N LYS A 835 19.38 -33.47 8.53
CA LYS A 835 18.71 -34.37 9.50
C LYS A 835 19.24 -34.17 10.92
N ASP A 836 20.56 -33.99 11.07
CA ASP A 836 21.19 -33.77 12.36
C ASP A 836 20.73 -32.43 12.98
N LEU A 837 20.68 -31.35 12.17
CA LEU A 837 20.16 -30.05 12.58
C LEU A 837 18.68 -30.12 13.01
N LEU A 838 17.82 -30.80 12.22
CA LEU A 838 16.42 -31.01 12.57
C LEU A 838 16.25 -31.82 13.86
N THR A 839 17.09 -32.85 14.07
CA THR A 839 17.09 -33.67 15.29
C THR A 839 17.48 -32.84 16.51
N LEU A 840 18.48 -31.96 16.38
CA LEU A 840 18.90 -31.05 17.45
C LEU A 840 17.84 -29.99 17.79
N GLY A 841 17.06 -29.55 16.80
CA GLY A 841 15.91 -28.66 16.98
C GLY A 841 14.74 -29.33 17.72
N SER A 842 14.54 -30.63 17.50
CA SER A 842 13.35 -31.36 17.96
C SER A 842 13.38 -31.75 19.45
N ALA A 843 12.34 -32.47 19.88
CA ALA A 843 12.27 -33.08 21.21
C ALA A 843 13.26 -34.25 21.36
N GLU A 844 13.58 -34.96 20.27
CA GLU A 844 14.45 -36.14 20.27
C GLU A 844 15.90 -35.78 20.63
N GLY A 845 16.39 -34.63 20.14
CA GLY A 845 17.73 -34.10 20.45
C GLY A 845 17.85 -33.33 21.76
N ALA A 846 16.82 -33.29 22.62
CA ALA A 846 16.80 -32.39 23.80
C ALA A 846 17.97 -32.63 24.78
N VAL A 847 18.39 -33.89 24.97
CA VAL A 847 19.51 -34.26 25.85
C VAL A 847 20.83 -33.73 25.27
N GLU A 848 21.03 -33.94 23.97
CA GLU A 848 22.24 -33.51 23.26
C GLU A 848 22.30 -31.98 23.15
N PHE A 849 21.18 -31.32 22.87
CA PHE A 849 21.06 -29.87 22.93
C PHE A 849 21.47 -29.33 24.31
N LYS A 850 20.97 -29.93 25.39
CA LYS A 850 21.32 -29.51 26.76
C LYS A 850 22.81 -29.69 27.04
N ARG A 851 23.40 -30.82 26.63
CA ARG A 851 24.85 -31.06 26.74
C ARG A 851 25.65 -30.00 25.99
N ARG A 852 25.32 -29.76 24.72
CA ARG A 852 26.00 -28.77 23.89
C ARG A 852 25.92 -27.35 24.47
N ALA A 853 24.77 -27.03 25.06
CA ALA A 853 24.49 -25.68 25.52
C ALA A 853 25.00 -25.39 26.95
N GLU A 854 25.02 -26.36 27.86
CA GLU A 854 25.44 -26.19 29.26
C GLU A 854 26.85 -26.73 29.56
N VAL A 855 27.29 -27.77 28.83
CA VAL A 855 28.59 -28.44 29.06
C VAL A 855 29.60 -28.00 28.01
N ASP A 856 29.27 -28.15 26.72
CA ASP A 856 30.21 -27.82 25.64
C ASP A 856 30.28 -26.31 25.36
N THR A 857 29.27 -25.54 25.79
CA THR A 857 29.16 -24.09 25.61
C THR A 857 29.37 -23.66 24.16
N VAL A 858 28.66 -24.32 23.24
CA VAL A 858 28.73 -24.01 21.80
C VAL A 858 28.09 -22.65 21.48
N THR A 859 28.68 -21.95 20.51
CA THR A 859 28.20 -20.66 20.00
C THR A 859 27.57 -20.81 18.62
N TYR A 860 26.86 -19.79 18.11
CA TYR A 860 26.38 -19.79 16.72
C TYR A 860 27.52 -20.01 15.72
N ALA A 861 28.64 -19.32 15.89
CA ALA A 861 29.84 -19.51 15.08
C ALA A 861 30.38 -20.95 15.11
N ASP A 862 30.35 -21.62 16.27
CA ASP A 862 30.78 -23.03 16.37
C ASP A 862 29.88 -23.97 15.56
N ILE A 863 28.57 -23.73 15.55
CA ILE A 863 27.61 -24.53 14.79
C ILE A 863 27.79 -24.32 13.29
N LEU A 864 27.99 -23.08 12.84
CA LEU A 864 28.28 -22.78 11.43
C LEU A 864 29.63 -23.36 10.96
N LEU A 865 30.60 -23.49 11.86
CA LEU A 865 31.88 -24.16 11.58
C LEU A 865 31.74 -25.69 11.52
N GLU A 866 30.80 -26.27 12.27
CA GLU A 866 30.49 -27.71 12.31
C GLU A 866 29.68 -28.15 11.09
N PHE A 867 28.59 -27.45 10.77
CA PHE A 867 27.66 -27.75 9.68
C PHE A 867 27.94 -26.88 8.46
N LYS A 868 29.00 -27.21 7.72
CA LYS A 868 29.50 -26.36 6.62
C LYS A 868 28.60 -26.35 5.39
N SER A 869 27.73 -27.35 5.23
CA SER A 869 26.78 -27.39 4.12
C SER A 869 25.62 -26.41 4.33
N ALA A 870 25.37 -25.99 5.58
CA ALA A 870 24.35 -25.03 5.99
C ALA A 870 24.92 -23.62 6.00
N HIS A 871 24.97 -22.99 4.82
CA HIS A 871 25.68 -21.73 4.58
C HIS A 871 24.74 -20.62 4.07
N PRO A 872 23.86 -20.05 4.93
CA PRO A 872 22.94 -18.99 4.52
C PRO A 872 23.69 -17.73 4.05
N ALA A 873 23.07 -16.95 3.18
CA ALA A 873 23.56 -15.60 2.89
C ALA A 873 23.52 -14.72 4.15
N PHE A 874 24.32 -13.66 4.22
CA PHE A 874 24.43 -12.82 5.44
C PHE A 874 23.07 -12.25 5.90
N HIS A 875 22.19 -11.89 4.96
CA HIS A 875 20.86 -11.36 5.30
C HIS A 875 19.96 -12.42 5.96
N GLU A 876 20.01 -13.67 5.51
CA GLU A 876 19.30 -14.79 6.16
C GLU A 876 19.94 -15.12 7.50
N LEU A 877 21.27 -15.06 7.59
CA LEU A 877 22.00 -15.25 8.85
C LEU A 877 21.57 -14.22 9.91
N ALA A 878 21.41 -12.95 9.52
CA ALA A 878 20.96 -11.88 10.40
C ALA A 878 19.51 -12.08 10.92
N LYS A 879 18.67 -12.84 10.21
CA LYS A 879 17.31 -13.19 10.68
C LYS A 879 17.30 -14.28 11.74
N ILE A 880 18.18 -15.27 11.58
CA ILE A 880 18.15 -16.50 12.39
C ILE A 880 19.03 -16.40 13.64
N VAL A 881 20.00 -15.48 13.66
CA VAL A 881 20.87 -15.22 14.83
C VAL A 881 20.26 -14.11 15.70
N SER A 882 20.29 -14.28 17.03
CA SER A 882 19.72 -13.28 17.95
C SER A 882 20.50 -11.95 17.90
N PRO A 883 19.83 -10.81 18.08
CA PRO A 883 20.51 -9.54 18.29
C PRO A 883 21.26 -9.55 19.63
N MET A 884 22.37 -8.82 19.69
CA MET A 884 23.16 -8.63 20.91
C MET A 884 22.31 -7.99 22.00
N LYS A 885 22.49 -8.40 23.26
CA LYS A 885 21.80 -7.81 24.42
C LYS A 885 22.75 -6.98 25.27
N ARG A 886 22.25 -5.89 25.89
CA ARG A 886 23.04 -5.12 26.87
C ARG A 886 23.15 -5.92 28.17
N ARG A 887 24.28 -5.79 28.87
CA ARG A 887 24.47 -6.44 30.17
C ARG A 887 24.32 -5.41 31.28
N GLU A 888 23.38 -5.66 32.18
CA GLU A 888 23.10 -4.81 33.32
C GLU A 888 24.06 -5.13 34.48
N TYR A 889 24.65 -4.09 35.06
CA TYR A 889 25.48 -4.16 36.26
C TYR A 889 24.97 -3.14 37.28
N SER A 890 24.75 -3.58 38.52
CA SER A 890 24.35 -2.68 39.60
C SER A 890 25.43 -1.60 39.82
N ILE A 891 25.01 -0.34 39.94
CA ILE A 891 25.93 0.79 40.11
C ILE A 891 26.54 0.76 41.51
N ALA A 892 27.85 0.96 41.60
CA ALA A 892 28.65 0.89 42.82
C ALA A 892 28.97 2.25 43.46
N SER A 893 28.40 3.33 42.95
CA SER A 893 28.61 4.71 43.40
C SER A 893 27.30 5.46 43.63
N SER A 894 27.35 6.50 44.46
CA SER A 894 26.27 7.50 44.58
C SER A 894 26.61 8.73 43.75
N GLN A 895 25.72 9.16 42.85
CA GLN A 895 25.94 10.39 42.07
C GLN A 895 26.01 11.66 42.95
N GLN A 896 25.40 11.64 44.16
CA GLN A 896 25.54 12.75 45.11
C GLN A 896 26.95 12.89 45.68
N VAL A 897 27.70 11.79 45.75
CA VAL A 897 29.10 11.77 46.21
C VAL A 897 30.06 11.91 45.02
N HIS A 898 29.68 11.36 43.87
CA HIS A 898 30.44 11.32 42.64
C HIS A 898 29.62 11.93 41.47
N PRO A 899 29.48 13.27 41.37
CA PRO A 899 28.57 13.91 40.41
C PRO A 899 28.89 13.58 38.94
N ASN A 900 30.18 13.47 38.63
CA ASN A 900 30.69 13.28 37.27
C ASN A 900 31.26 11.88 37.05
N SER A 901 30.99 10.90 37.92
CA SER A 901 31.46 9.52 37.68
C SER A 901 30.44 8.47 38.09
N VAL A 902 30.46 7.34 37.37
CA VAL A 902 29.70 6.13 37.69
C VAL A 902 30.64 4.95 37.80
N HIS A 903 30.49 4.17 38.88
CA HIS A 903 31.44 3.13 39.25
C HIS A 903 30.77 1.77 39.13
N LEU A 904 31.48 0.77 38.63
CA LEU A 904 31.06 -0.63 38.58
C LEU A 904 32.02 -1.51 39.36
N LEU A 905 31.47 -2.61 39.86
CA LEU A 905 32.22 -3.69 40.47
C LEU A 905 31.89 -4.98 39.73
N ILE A 906 32.85 -5.49 38.95
CA ILE A 906 32.63 -6.62 38.04
C ILE A 906 33.56 -7.78 38.36
N VAL A 907 33.11 -9.00 38.06
CA VAL A 907 33.92 -10.21 38.11
C VAL A 907 34.09 -10.73 36.69
N VAL A 908 35.33 -11.03 36.28
CA VAL A 908 35.59 -11.66 34.99
C VAL A 908 35.17 -13.12 35.05
N VAL A 909 34.33 -13.52 34.10
CA VAL A 909 33.89 -14.90 33.94
C VAL A 909 34.74 -15.55 32.86
N SER A 910 35.49 -16.58 33.22
CA SER A 910 36.26 -17.41 32.30
C SER A 910 36.17 -18.88 32.70
N TRP A 911 36.16 -19.78 31.73
CA TRP A 911 36.17 -21.22 31.93
C TRP A 911 36.91 -21.92 30.79
N VAL A 912 37.29 -23.17 30.99
CA VAL A 912 37.85 -24.03 29.94
C VAL A 912 36.75 -25.00 29.52
N ASP A 913 36.43 -25.02 28.22
CA ASP A 913 35.43 -25.95 27.69
C ASP A 913 35.97 -27.40 27.64
N PRO A 914 35.11 -28.42 27.43
CA PRO A 914 35.55 -29.82 27.32
C PRO A 914 36.54 -30.10 26.18
N LYS A 915 36.67 -29.19 25.20
CA LYS A 915 37.63 -29.26 24.09
C LYS A 915 38.97 -28.60 24.44
N GLY A 916 39.12 -28.06 25.66
CA GLY A 916 40.33 -27.40 26.13
C GLY A 916 40.48 -25.95 25.66
N ARG A 917 39.41 -25.32 25.17
CA ARG A 917 39.44 -23.92 24.72
C ARG A 917 39.11 -22.99 25.89
N ASP A 918 39.82 -21.88 25.96
CA ASP A 918 39.49 -20.80 26.89
C ASP A 918 38.24 -20.07 26.40
N ARG A 919 37.25 -19.96 27.29
CA ARG A 919 35.97 -19.29 27.05
C ARG A 919 35.77 -18.19 28.07
N PHE A 920 35.06 -17.14 27.66
CA PHE A 920 34.89 -15.93 28.45
C PHE A 920 33.46 -15.41 28.36
N GLY A 921 33.00 -14.76 29.43
CA GLY A 921 31.77 -13.97 29.37
C GLY A 921 32.01 -12.70 28.54
N GLN A 922 31.31 -12.55 27.42
CA GLN A 922 31.45 -11.45 26.44
C GLN A 922 31.57 -10.06 27.11
N ALA A 923 30.56 -9.65 27.88
CA ALA A 923 30.55 -8.33 28.52
C ALA A 923 31.68 -8.15 29.55
N THR A 924 32.03 -9.20 30.30
CA THR A 924 33.09 -9.12 31.32
C THR A 924 34.48 -9.10 30.72
N ARG A 925 34.70 -9.83 29.61
CA ARG A 925 35.95 -9.78 28.82
C ARG A 925 36.11 -8.40 28.21
N TYR A 926 35.06 -7.90 27.55
CA TYR A 926 35.02 -6.55 26.98
C TYR A 926 35.41 -5.50 28.02
N LEU A 927 34.74 -5.46 29.17
CA LEU A 927 35.01 -4.48 30.23
C LEU A 927 36.42 -4.61 30.83
N SER A 928 36.89 -5.83 31.08
CA SER A 928 38.22 -6.05 31.68
C SER A 928 39.37 -5.62 30.77
N GLY A 929 39.17 -5.64 29.44
CA GLY A 929 40.15 -5.23 28.44
C GLY A 929 40.17 -3.73 28.15
N LEU A 930 39.24 -2.94 28.70
CA LEU A 930 39.17 -1.51 28.42
C LEU A 930 40.36 -0.75 29.02
N LYS A 931 40.89 0.18 28.24
CA LYS A 931 41.96 1.10 28.67
C LYS A 931 41.35 2.42 29.12
N ILE A 932 42.08 3.16 29.95
CA ILE A 932 41.71 4.52 30.33
C ILE A 932 41.53 5.36 29.05
N GLY A 933 40.43 6.10 28.97
CA GLY A 933 40.03 6.90 27.81
C GLY A 933 39.18 6.16 26.76
N SER A 934 39.01 4.84 26.85
CA SER A 934 38.12 4.09 25.96
C SER A 934 36.67 4.57 26.10
N GLN A 935 35.98 4.72 24.96
CA GLN A 935 34.57 5.07 24.92
C GLN A 935 33.69 3.83 25.07
N VAL A 936 32.64 3.94 25.86
CA VAL A 936 31.66 2.87 26.10
C VAL A 936 30.26 3.45 25.97
N THR A 937 29.40 2.75 25.22
CA THR A 937 27.97 3.07 25.17
C THR A 937 27.27 2.44 26.36
N VAL A 938 26.55 3.26 27.12
CA VAL A 938 25.84 2.85 28.33
C VAL A 938 24.42 3.38 28.35
N SER A 939 23.54 2.70 29.08
CA SER A 939 22.18 3.14 29.38
C SER A 939 21.90 3.02 30.88
N VAL A 940 21.03 3.87 31.41
CA VAL A 940 20.58 3.76 32.81
C VAL A 940 19.26 3.02 32.84
N LYS A 941 19.16 2.01 33.71
CA LYS A 941 17.93 1.24 33.89
C LYS A 941 17.43 1.36 35.34
N PRO A 942 16.14 1.68 35.53
CA PRO A 942 15.51 1.59 36.84
C PRO A 942 15.62 0.18 37.44
N SER A 943 15.94 0.10 38.74
CA SER A 943 15.95 -1.15 39.51
C SER A 943 14.96 -1.07 40.67
N VAL A 944 14.57 -2.25 41.18
CA VAL A 944 13.80 -2.43 42.41
C VAL A 944 14.63 -2.21 43.68
N MET A 945 15.96 -2.16 43.58
CA MET A 945 16.91 -1.86 44.67
C MET A 945 16.86 -0.38 45.09
N LYS A 946 15.71 0.17 45.50
CA LYS A 946 15.60 1.56 45.96
C LYS A 946 15.73 1.66 47.49
N LEU A 947 16.28 2.78 47.96
CA LEU A 947 16.32 3.08 49.40
C LEU A 947 14.90 3.25 49.97
N PRO A 948 14.69 2.99 51.28
CA PRO A 948 13.44 3.27 51.94
C PRO A 948 13.10 4.76 51.90
N LYS A 949 11.80 5.09 51.90
CA LYS A 949 11.31 6.48 51.78
C LYS A 949 11.83 7.39 52.88
N LEU A 950 12.00 6.88 54.10
CA LEU A 950 12.46 7.65 55.25
C LEU A 950 13.96 7.43 55.49
N SER A 951 14.69 8.53 55.71
CA SER A 951 16.13 8.43 55.99
C SER A 951 16.42 7.71 57.31
N THR A 952 15.49 7.74 58.26
CA THR A 952 15.61 7.11 59.58
C THR A 952 15.27 5.62 59.60
N GLN A 953 14.71 5.08 58.51
CA GLN A 953 14.33 3.67 58.43
C GLN A 953 15.58 2.79 58.25
N PRO A 954 15.75 1.71 59.04
CA PRO A 954 16.94 0.87 58.98
C PRO A 954 17.12 0.12 57.65
N LEU A 955 18.38 -0.15 57.32
CA LEU A 955 18.82 -0.93 56.17
C LEU A 955 19.50 -2.21 56.62
N ILE A 956 19.04 -3.36 56.11
CA ILE A 956 19.72 -4.64 56.24
C ILE A 956 20.14 -5.09 54.85
N MET A 957 21.45 -5.16 54.62
CA MET A 957 22.04 -5.42 53.31
C MET A 957 22.88 -6.68 53.36
N ALA A 958 22.65 -7.63 52.46
CA ALA A 958 23.41 -8.87 52.35
C ALA A 958 24.05 -8.95 50.96
N GLY A 959 25.36 -8.74 50.88
CA GLY A 959 26.12 -8.69 49.61
C GLY A 959 27.16 -9.80 49.51
N LEU A 960 27.16 -10.51 48.39
CA LEU A 960 28.10 -11.62 48.13
C LEU A 960 29.05 -11.27 46.99
N GLY A 961 30.35 -11.14 47.30
CA GLY A 961 31.36 -10.73 46.32
C GLY A 961 31.00 -9.42 45.61
N THR A 962 30.80 -9.47 44.29
CA THR A 962 30.41 -8.30 43.49
C THR A 962 29.01 -7.77 43.81
N GLY A 963 28.17 -8.55 44.50
CA GLY A 963 26.88 -8.08 45.04
C GLY A 963 27.01 -6.98 46.11
N LEU A 964 28.23 -6.61 46.51
CA LEU A 964 28.47 -5.42 47.33
C LEU A 964 28.31 -4.09 46.57
N ALA A 965 28.23 -4.12 45.24
CA ALA A 965 28.10 -2.93 44.40
C ALA A 965 26.97 -1.97 44.85
N PRO A 966 25.68 -2.37 44.85
CA PRO A 966 24.60 -1.44 45.20
C PRO A 966 24.71 -0.96 46.66
N PHE A 967 25.24 -1.79 47.56
CA PHE A 967 25.38 -1.43 48.96
C PHE A 967 26.49 -0.41 49.21
N ARG A 968 27.53 -0.39 48.37
CA ARG A 968 28.52 0.69 48.39
C ARG A 968 27.86 2.02 48.04
N ALA A 969 27.03 2.06 47.01
CA ALA A 969 26.26 3.25 46.65
C ALA A 969 25.30 3.69 47.78
N PHE A 970 24.61 2.73 48.42
CA PHE A 970 23.69 3.02 49.53
C PHE A 970 24.43 3.64 50.72
N VAL A 971 25.55 3.05 51.13
CA VAL A 971 26.35 3.55 52.26
C VAL A 971 26.95 4.92 51.94
N GLN A 972 27.46 5.14 50.73
CA GLN A 972 27.91 6.47 50.28
C GLN A 972 26.80 7.52 50.38
N TYR A 973 25.58 7.18 49.96
CA TYR A 973 24.44 8.08 50.05
C TYR A 973 24.03 8.36 51.51
N ARG A 974 24.05 7.34 52.39
CA ARG A 974 23.81 7.52 53.83
C ARG A 974 24.87 8.38 54.50
N ALA A 975 26.13 8.21 54.12
CA ALA A 975 27.22 9.05 54.60
C ALA A 975 26.98 10.52 54.21
N TRP A 976 26.65 10.77 52.94
CA TRP A 976 26.29 12.10 52.45
C TRP A 976 25.11 12.71 53.21
N GLN A 977 24.01 11.96 53.42
CA GLN A 977 22.87 12.43 54.22
C GLN A 977 23.29 12.87 55.63
N LYS A 978 24.13 12.06 56.29
CA LYS A 978 24.64 12.35 57.63
C LYS A 978 25.51 13.61 57.64
N GLU A 979 26.35 13.81 56.63
CA GLU A 979 27.16 15.02 56.46
C GLU A 979 26.30 16.27 56.25
N GLN A 980 25.16 16.15 55.57
CA GLN A 980 24.15 17.22 55.43
C GLN A 980 23.33 17.46 56.71
N GLY A 981 23.62 16.76 57.81
CA GLY A 981 22.90 16.88 59.08
C GLY A 981 21.54 16.16 59.10
N ILE A 982 21.24 15.32 58.09
CA ILE A 982 20.01 14.53 58.04
C ILE A 982 20.19 13.28 58.92
N PRO A 983 19.26 13.00 59.86
CA PRO A 983 19.35 11.80 60.68
C PRO A 983 19.16 10.54 59.82
N ILE A 984 20.03 9.54 60.04
CA ILE A 984 20.00 8.25 59.35
C ILE A 984 19.66 7.11 60.32
N GLY A 985 18.95 6.10 59.81
CA GLY A 985 18.63 4.87 60.53
C GLY A 985 19.82 3.93 60.68
N GLN A 986 19.61 2.79 61.36
CA GLN A 986 20.64 1.76 61.48
C GLN A 986 20.98 1.15 60.11
N VAL A 987 22.25 0.87 59.87
CA VAL A 987 22.73 0.22 58.64
C VAL A 987 23.50 -1.03 59.02
N LEU A 988 22.94 -2.19 58.70
CA LEU A 988 23.49 -3.52 58.98
C LEU A 988 23.98 -4.11 57.64
N LEU A 989 25.29 -4.32 57.50
CA LEU A 989 25.90 -4.87 56.28
C LEU A 989 26.46 -6.26 56.56
N TYR A 990 25.90 -7.27 55.89
CA TYR A 990 26.40 -8.63 55.87
C TYR A 990 27.13 -8.86 54.55
N MET A 991 28.38 -9.29 54.63
CA MET A 991 29.22 -9.50 53.45
C MET A 991 29.82 -10.90 53.45
N GLY A 992 29.78 -11.56 52.28
CA GLY A 992 30.34 -12.88 52.09
C GLY A 992 31.35 -12.95 50.95
N SER A 993 32.52 -13.49 51.24
CA SER A 993 33.62 -13.74 50.29
C SER A 993 34.30 -15.08 50.56
N ARG A 994 35.20 -15.53 49.67
CA ARG A 994 35.97 -16.77 49.88
C ARG A 994 37.00 -16.58 51.00
N HIS A 995 37.84 -15.56 50.85
CA HIS A 995 38.96 -15.30 51.75
C HIS A 995 39.03 -13.82 52.15
N GLN A 996 39.45 -13.54 53.37
CA GLN A 996 39.64 -12.18 53.85
C GLN A 996 40.80 -11.48 53.14
N ARG A 997 41.93 -12.18 52.94
CA ARG A 997 43.13 -11.56 52.38
C ARG A 997 42.97 -11.24 50.89
N GLU A 998 42.32 -12.11 50.14
CA GLU A 998 42.22 -12.01 48.68
C GLU A 998 40.95 -11.30 48.19
N GLU A 999 39.83 -11.36 48.94
CA GLU A 999 38.50 -10.90 48.49
C GLU A 999 37.75 -10.00 49.50
N TYR A 1000 38.45 -9.31 50.40
CA TYR A 1000 37.82 -8.27 51.26
C TYR A 1000 37.68 -6.95 50.48
N LEU A 1001 36.75 -6.96 49.51
CA LEU A 1001 36.50 -5.85 48.59
C LEU A 1001 36.12 -4.58 49.35
N TYR A 1002 36.88 -3.50 49.15
CA TYR A 1002 36.73 -2.21 49.84
C TYR A 1002 36.82 -2.28 51.37
N GLY A 1003 37.58 -3.24 51.92
CA GLY A 1003 37.69 -3.46 53.37
C GLY A 1003 37.98 -2.20 54.18
N GLU A 1004 38.96 -1.39 53.74
CA GLU A 1004 39.33 -0.12 54.39
C GLU A 1004 38.19 0.90 54.37
N GLU A 1005 37.41 0.97 53.27
CA GLU A 1005 36.27 1.87 53.14
C GLU A 1005 35.13 1.46 54.09
N TRP A 1006 34.85 0.15 54.21
CA TRP A 1006 33.83 -0.35 55.14
C TRP A 1006 34.19 -0.07 56.60
N GLU A 1007 35.44 -0.29 56.99
CA GLU A 1007 35.94 -0.03 58.34
C GLU A 1007 35.89 1.47 58.68
N ALA A 1008 36.17 2.34 57.70
CA ALA A 1008 36.02 3.77 57.86
C ALA A 1008 34.56 4.19 58.09
N TYR A 1009 33.61 3.62 57.33
CA TYR A 1009 32.18 3.92 57.54
C TYR A 1009 31.62 3.37 58.85
N GLU A 1010 32.14 2.25 59.34
CA GLU A 1010 31.81 1.72 60.68
C GLU A 1010 32.33 2.66 61.78
N ALA A 1011 33.59 3.11 61.67
CA ALA A 1011 34.17 4.07 62.61
C ALA A 1011 33.46 5.43 62.59
N ALA A 1012 32.99 5.89 61.42
CA ALA A 1012 32.17 7.10 61.27
C ALA A 1012 30.72 6.92 61.76
N GLY A 1013 30.32 5.71 62.14
CA GLY A 1013 28.95 5.38 62.56
C GLY A 1013 27.92 5.58 61.46
N VAL A 1014 28.32 5.44 60.18
CA VAL A 1014 27.39 5.35 59.04
C VAL A 1014 26.90 3.92 58.91
N VAL A 1015 27.81 2.95 59.00
CA VAL A 1015 27.48 1.52 59.13
C VAL A 1015 27.50 1.16 60.61
N THR A 1016 26.40 0.59 61.10
CA THR A 1016 26.21 0.28 62.54
C THR A 1016 26.69 -1.12 62.94
N TYR A 1017 26.85 -2.01 61.96
CA TYR A 1017 27.38 -3.35 62.15
C TYR A 1017 27.82 -3.96 60.82
N ILE A 1018 28.97 -4.64 60.82
CA ILE A 1018 29.45 -5.43 59.67
C ILE A 1018 29.57 -6.91 60.04
N GLY A 1019 28.73 -7.74 59.43
CA GLY A 1019 28.79 -9.20 59.52
C GLY A 1019 29.70 -9.80 58.44
N LYS A 1020 30.97 -10.09 58.78
CA LYS A 1020 31.98 -10.61 57.84
C LYS A 1020 31.99 -12.14 57.76
N ALA A 1021 31.65 -12.70 56.61
CA ALA A 1021 31.67 -14.14 56.35
C ALA A 1021 32.75 -14.51 55.31
N PHE A 1022 33.79 -15.21 55.76
CA PHE A 1022 34.84 -15.75 54.89
C PHE A 1022 34.78 -17.28 54.91
N SER A 1023 34.43 -17.87 53.77
CA SER A 1023 34.07 -19.29 53.71
C SER A 1023 35.26 -20.26 53.63
N ARG A 1024 36.48 -19.76 53.40
CA ARG A 1024 37.67 -20.58 53.12
C ARG A 1024 38.86 -20.34 54.05
N ASP A 1025 38.75 -19.42 55.01
CA ASP A 1025 39.86 -19.07 55.92
C ASP A 1025 40.00 -20.04 57.10
N GLN A 1026 39.02 -20.92 57.30
CA GLN A 1026 38.97 -21.93 58.36
C GLN A 1026 38.32 -23.24 57.87
N PRO A 1027 38.49 -24.38 58.58
CA PRO A 1027 37.98 -25.69 58.13
C PRO A 1027 36.45 -25.75 57.99
N GLN A 1028 35.72 -25.12 58.90
CA GLN A 1028 34.26 -24.98 58.83
C GLN A 1028 33.87 -23.79 57.95
N LYS A 1029 32.99 -24.00 56.97
CA LYS A 1029 32.53 -22.91 56.10
C LYS A 1029 31.58 -22.02 56.89
N ILE A 1030 31.89 -20.72 56.94
CA ILE A 1030 31.03 -19.69 57.53
C ILE A 1030 30.42 -18.90 56.38
N TYR A 1031 29.09 -18.83 56.34
CA TYR A 1031 28.32 -18.09 55.35
C TYR A 1031 27.56 -16.92 55.97
N ILE A 1032 26.91 -16.12 55.13
CA ILE A 1032 26.22 -14.90 55.57
C ILE A 1032 25.06 -15.18 56.52
N GLN A 1033 24.31 -16.27 56.30
CA GLN A 1033 23.23 -16.69 57.18
C GLN A 1033 23.71 -17.01 58.60
N ASP A 1034 24.93 -17.54 58.75
CA ASP A 1034 25.50 -17.85 60.05
C ASP A 1034 25.78 -16.56 60.84
N ARG A 1035 26.35 -15.55 60.16
CA ARG A 1035 26.56 -14.20 60.74
C ARG A 1035 25.26 -13.48 61.05
N MET A 1036 24.23 -13.67 60.23
CA MET A 1036 22.90 -13.13 60.51
C MET A 1036 22.29 -13.78 61.77
N ARG A 1037 22.41 -15.10 61.95
CA ARG A 1037 21.96 -15.80 63.17
C ARG A 1037 22.71 -15.35 64.42
N GLU A 1038 24.02 -15.13 64.34
CA GLU A 1038 24.83 -14.57 65.45
C GLU A 1038 24.35 -13.18 65.90
N SER A 1039 23.68 -12.44 65.01
CA SER A 1039 23.23 -11.06 65.25
C SER A 1039 21.70 -10.91 65.17
N LEU A 1040 20.96 -12.00 65.42
CA LEU A 1040 19.51 -12.07 65.26
C LEU A 1040 18.75 -10.98 66.04
N GLU A 1041 19.20 -10.63 67.25
CA GLU A 1041 18.61 -9.53 68.05
C GLU A 1041 18.65 -8.18 67.34
N ARG A 1042 19.74 -7.89 66.62
CA ARG A 1042 19.89 -6.65 65.86
C ARG A 1042 18.96 -6.64 64.66
N ILE A 1043 18.81 -7.79 64.00
CA ILE A 1043 17.89 -7.97 62.88
C ILE A 1043 16.45 -7.80 63.35
N ILE A 1044 16.05 -8.39 64.48
CA ILE A 1044 14.69 -8.22 65.04
C ILE A 1044 14.39 -6.74 65.27
N ARG A 1045 15.30 -6.02 65.95
CA ARG A 1045 15.12 -4.59 66.21
C ARG A 1045 15.03 -3.77 64.92
N ALA A 1046 15.95 -3.96 63.99
CA ALA A 1046 16.02 -3.16 62.77
C ALA A 1046 14.90 -3.50 61.78
N TYR A 1047 14.58 -4.78 61.59
CA TYR A 1047 13.62 -5.25 60.58
C TYR A 1047 12.19 -5.25 61.08
N VAL A 1048 11.96 -5.62 62.34
CA VAL A 1048 10.61 -5.79 62.89
C VAL A 1048 10.17 -4.57 63.69
N ASP A 1049 10.96 -4.13 64.67
CA ASP A 1049 10.55 -3.03 65.57
C ASP A 1049 10.66 -1.64 64.93
N GLU A 1050 11.71 -1.40 64.15
CA GLU A 1050 11.99 -0.11 63.48
C GLU A 1050 11.55 -0.10 62.00
N GLU A 1051 10.79 -1.13 61.60
CA GLU A 1051 10.21 -1.29 60.26
C GLU A 1051 11.22 -1.20 59.09
N GLY A 1052 12.47 -1.64 59.26
CA GLY A 1052 13.52 -1.59 58.23
C GLY A 1052 13.25 -2.40 56.96
N GLY A 1053 14.09 -2.19 55.95
CA GLY A 1053 14.09 -2.94 54.69
C GLY A 1053 15.27 -3.91 54.59
N PHE A 1054 15.04 -5.08 54.00
CA PHE A 1054 16.02 -6.12 53.73
C PHE A 1054 16.34 -6.20 52.23
N TYR A 1055 17.63 -6.23 51.92
CA TYR A 1055 18.16 -6.24 50.55
C TYR A 1055 19.22 -7.33 50.41
N LEU A 1056 19.09 -8.18 49.39
CA LEU A 1056 20.10 -9.18 49.04
C LEU A 1056 20.55 -8.98 47.59
N CYS A 1057 21.86 -8.91 47.38
CA CYS A 1057 22.46 -8.88 46.05
C CYS A 1057 23.57 -9.94 45.92
N GLY A 1058 23.48 -10.80 44.90
CA GLY A 1058 24.42 -11.90 44.72
C GLY A 1058 23.86 -13.10 43.95
N PRO A 1059 24.51 -14.27 44.02
CA PRO A 1059 23.99 -15.48 43.39
C PRO A 1059 22.69 -15.96 44.06
N THR A 1060 21.89 -16.78 43.36
CA THR A 1060 20.60 -17.31 43.82
C THR A 1060 20.67 -18.35 44.95
N TRP A 1061 21.75 -19.13 45.07
CA TRP A 1061 21.84 -20.25 46.02
C TRP A 1061 21.67 -19.93 47.53
N PRO A 1062 22.03 -18.75 48.08
CA PRO A 1062 21.88 -18.43 49.51
C PRO A 1062 20.51 -17.83 49.85
N VAL A 1063 19.65 -17.55 48.85
CA VAL A 1063 18.32 -16.95 49.08
C VAL A 1063 17.48 -17.75 50.08
N PRO A 1064 17.36 -19.10 49.96
CA PRO A 1064 16.55 -19.87 50.89
C PRO A 1064 17.08 -19.78 52.33
N ASP A 1065 18.40 -19.92 52.51
CA ASP A 1065 19.04 -19.90 53.82
C ASP A 1065 18.87 -18.54 54.52
N VAL A 1066 19.00 -17.45 53.78
CA VAL A 1066 18.84 -16.09 54.29
C VAL A 1066 17.37 -15.80 54.62
N GLN A 1067 16.45 -16.25 53.78
CA GLN A 1067 15.01 -16.13 54.03
C GLN A 1067 14.61 -16.90 55.30
N GLU A 1068 15.19 -18.08 55.55
CA GLU A 1068 14.99 -18.82 56.80
C GLU A 1068 15.41 -18.00 58.03
N VAL A 1069 16.57 -17.34 58.01
CA VAL A 1069 17.00 -16.50 59.14
C VAL A 1069 16.05 -15.33 59.40
N LEU A 1070 15.49 -14.73 58.36
CA LEU A 1070 14.49 -13.66 58.53
C LEU A 1070 13.16 -14.21 59.08
N MET A 1071 12.75 -15.41 58.67
CA MET A 1071 11.59 -16.09 59.25
C MET A 1071 11.82 -16.45 60.72
N GLU A 1072 13.02 -16.94 61.07
CA GLU A 1072 13.44 -17.17 62.46
C GLU A 1072 13.30 -15.88 63.29
N ALA A 1073 13.72 -14.73 62.76
CA ALA A 1073 13.59 -13.42 63.42
C ALA A 1073 12.13 -13.03 63.67
N LEU A 1074 11.25 -13.21 62.67
CA LEU A 1074 9.81 -12.91 62.78
C LEU A 1074 9.11 -13.79 63.81
N VAL A 1075 9.43 -15.09 63.84
CA VAL A 1075 8.87 -16.05 64.81
C VAL A 1075 9.36 -15.74 66.22
N ALA A 1076 10.65 -15.41 66.38
CA ALA A 1076 11.22 -15.05 67.67
C ALA A 1076 10.58 -13.78 68.25
N ASP A 1077 10.33 -12.75 67.43
CA ASP A 1077 9.63 -11.54 67.86
C ASP A 1077 8.16 -11.81 68.23
N ALA A 1078 7.43 -12.55 67.39
CA ALA A 1078 6.04 -12.92 67.67
C ALA A 1078 5.92 -13.73 68.98
N GLY A 1079 6.88 -14.63 69.24
CA GLY A 1079 6.98 -15.37 70.49
C GLY A 1079 7.17 -14.47 71.72
N ARG A 1080 7.98 -13.39 71.60
CA ARG A 1080 8.14 -12.38 72.68
C ARG A 1080 6.86 -11.60 72.93
N LYS A 1081 6.10 -11.33 71.87
CA LYS A 1081 4.84 -10.58 71.91
C LYS A 1081 3.62 -11.48 72.20
N GLY A 1082 3.81 -12.78 72.43
CA GLY A 1082 2.75 -13.74 72.73
C GLY A 1082 1.80 -14.05 71.56
N ALA A 1083 2.21 -13.75 70.32
CA ALA A 1083 1.42 -13.92 69.10
C ALA A 1083 1.92 -15.10 68.25
N LYS A 1084 1.04 -15.70 67.44
CA LYS A 1084 1.44 -16.65 66.39
C LYS A 1084 1.49 -15.91 65.05
N VAL A 1085 2.59 -16.05 64.31
CA VAL A 1085 2.78 -15.47 62.98
C VAL A 1085 3.03 -16.58 61.96
N ASP A 1086 2.41 -16.47 60.77
CA ASP A 1086 2.82 -17.23 59.60
C ASP A 1086 3.99 -16.48 58.94
N ALA A 1087 5.21 -16.90 59.23
CA ALA A 1087 6.41 -16.21 58.78
C ALA A 1087 6.54 -16.19 57.25
N ARG A 1088 6.06 -17.23 56.56
CA ARG A 1088 6.16 -17.32 55.10
C ARG A 1088 5.19 -16.34 54.44
N ARG A 1089 3.95 -16.26 54.92
CA ARG A 1089 2.99 -15.26 54.44
C ARG A 1089 3.48 -13.84 54.72
N ARG A 1090 4.09 -13.61 55.90
CA ARG A 1090 4.61 -12.28 56.24
C ARG A 1090 5.78 -11.84 55.35
N ILE A 1091 6.62 -12.76 54.89
CA ILE A 1091 7.68 -12.44 53.92
C ILE A 1091 7.10 -12.01 52.56
N GLU A 1092 6.04 -12.68 52.08
CA GLU A 1092 5.35 -12.23 50.85
C GLU A 1092 4.70 -10.86 51.04
N GLU A 1093 4.05 -10.59 52.18
CA GLU A 1093 3.52 -9.26 52.50
C GLU A 1093 4.64 -8.20 52.52
N LEU A 1094 5.80 -8.51 53.11
CA LEU A 1094 6.96 -7.61 53.14
C LEU A 1094 7.58 -7.38 51.76
N LYS A 1095 7.46 -8.35 50.85
CA LYS A 1095 7.86 -8.21 49.45
C LYS A 1095 6.94 -7.24 48.71
N ASP A 1096 5.63 -7.37 48.91
CA ASP A 1096 4.62 -6.45 48.36
C ASP A 1096 4.75 -5.03 48.94
N GLU A 1097 5.14 -4.91 50.23
CA GLU A 1097 5.46 -3.63 50.89
C GLU A 1097 6.80 -3.01 50.41
N GLY A 1098 7.58 -3.71 49.57
CA GLY A 1098 8.89 -3.25 49.10
C GLY A 1098 9.99 -3.29 50.16
N ARG A 1099 9.80 -4.07 51.23
CA ARG A 1099 10.72 -4.22 52.38
C ARG A 1099 11.56 -5.49 52.33
N TYR A 1100 11.28 -6.39 51.39
CA TYR A 1100 12.09 -7.55 51.07
C TYR A 1100 12.45 -7.53 49.58
N VAL A 1101 13.68 -7.10 49.26
CA VAL A 1101 14.15 -6.85 47.90
C VAL A 1101 15.32 -7.75 47.54
N LEU A 1102 15.21 -8.48 46.43
CA LEU A 1102 16.24 -9.40 45.95
C LEU A 1102 16.69 -8.98 44.54
N GLU A 1103 17.99 -8.84 44.33
CA GLU A 1103 18.61 -8.69 43.02
C GLU A 1103 19.66 -9.79 42.85
N VAL A 1104 19.21 -10.95 42.36
CA VAL A 1104 20.03 -12.17 42.30
C VAL A 1104 20.23 -12.70 40.89
N TYR A 1105 21.39 -13.30 40.64
CA TYR A 1105 21.82 -13.78 39.32
C TYR A 1105 22.20 -15.27 39.28
#